data_AF-A0A955SUT6-F1
#
_entry.id   AF-A0A955SUT6-F1
#
_cell.length_a   1.000
_cell.length_b   1.000
_cell.length_c   1.000
_cell.angle_alpha   90.00
_cell.angle_beta   90.00
_cell.angle_gamma   90.00
#
_symmetry.space_group_name_H-M   'P 1'
#
loop_
_entity.id
_entity.type
_entity.pdbx_description
1 polymer ?
#
loop_
_entity_poly.entity_id
_entity_poly.type
_entity_poly.pdbx_seq_one_letter_code
_entity_poly.pdbx_strand_id
1 'polypeptide(L)'
;ELLRNLEEGRMPFLKRLVDREGYKILDHYSGIPSSTPAVQAEIFYGVKCAVQAFAFIDKKTGRPFKMYEPESAKMIQERLEEEGKPLFKGGSAFSNIYTGGADEPHYCASRMGVSQFLDPRSLWKLPAWLLFNAYSLLRCLILLAIEFPLAVFDFFRGAVSGFSLWSELKFVPVRVAICILYRELIAIGAGMDATRGLPIIQANFLGYDEQAHRRGPDSKFARWTLRGIDNAIARIAREADRSPNRDYRLWLYSDHGQEHTTPYPHIAGRTIQESVAEVFEEVFDRERVHISEHRGIQTHRGSFLGSRWVDRLLRNGLNGEEPEENRMTVRAMGPVGHVYLNREFDESDLENFAIRLVQEVSVPTVYFKTGDGKVRAVTSESSYLLPDQIERFLGPDACFVDSLSEDLVHLCYSPLAGDLVLGGWKLGGTPVSFPLENGAHAGPGPNETHGFALLPQEASELPPDRDYLRPLDLHEKVRNLLHPDQEGSRARSRDRSTDRDILRVVTYNVHSCLGSDGKRHPTRIAEILTELDPDIIALQELDRGIERSGGVDQAVEIARHLEMELHFHPSIEIEEGDYGNAILSRHPLHLVKAGPLPTLEGRKKLERRGAIWARVDIGGESIQIFNTHLGLNRQERLRQAQALIGEEWLGDSRTSGPVLMMGDFNFNPRTRPYQALAEVLVDVQSVLEGHTPHKSFPARYPVSRIDHIFASSHFRTKEVRTIRNRRTLKASDHLPLFAILERKQ
;
A
#
# COMPACT_ATOMS: atom_id res chain seq x y z
N GLU A 1 -14.90 7.41 4.77
CA GLU A 1 -14.22 8.39 5.68
C GLU A 1 -12.86 8.93 5.19
N LEU A 2 -11.98 8.13 4.58
CA LEU A 2 -10.67 8.60 4.08
C LEU A 2 -10.80 9.83 3.16
N LEU A 3 -11.59 9.72 2.07
CA LEU A 3 -11.76 10.77 1.07
C LEU A 3 -12.19 12.10 1.70
N ARG A 4 -13.19 12.05 2.59
CA ARG A 4 -13.66 13.21 3.36
C ARG A 4 -12.54 13.87 4.18
N ASN A 5 -11.69 13.08 4.85
CA ASN A 5 -10.58 13.64 5.64
C ASN A 5 -9.43 14.18 4.79
N LEU A 6 -9.26 13.71 3.54
CA LEU A 6 -8.35 14.31 2.57
C LEU A 6 -8.88 15.67 2.10
N GLU A 7 -10.16 15.76 1.77
CA GLU A 7 -10.83 17.01 1.37
C GLU A 7 -10.80 18.06 2.48
N GLU A 8 -11.08 17.66 3.72
CA GLU A 8 -11.03 18.55 4.89
C GLU A 8 -9.60 18.89 5.35
N GLY A 9 -8.57 18.40 4.66
CA GLY A 9 -7.16 18.72 4.94
C GLY A 9 -6.62 18.12 6.24
N ARG A 10 -7.25 17.08 6.79
CA ARG A 10 -6.82 16.42 8.04
C ARG A 10 -5.66 15.45 7.86
N MET A 11 -5.44 14.97 6.64
CA MET A 11 -4.36 14.05 6.27
C MET A 11 -3.47 14.67 5.17
N PRO A 12 -2.73 15.75 5.47
CA PRO A 12 -1.96 16.50 4.49
C PRO A 12 -0.84 15.70 3.82
N PHE A 13 -0.23 14.71 4.50
CA PHE A 13 0.81 13.89 3.88
C PHE A 13 0.23 12.94 2.83
N LEU A 14 -0.83 12.17 3.17
CA LEU A 14 -1.52 11.33 2.19
C LEU A 14 -2.08 12.15 1.02
N LYS A 15 -2.67 13.33 1.29
CA LYS A 15 -3.15 14.23 0.23
C LYS A 15 -2.02 14.64 -0.71
N ARG A 16 -0.82 14.92 -0.18
CA ARG A 16 0.35 15.23 -1.00
C ARG A 16 0.79 14.04 -1.87
N LEU A 17 0.73 12.82 -1.34
CA LEU A 17 1.06 11.61 -2.11
C LEU A 17 0.17 11.49 -3.36
N VAL A 18 -1.14 11.68 -3.17
CA VAL A 18 -2.13 11.63 -4.27
C VAL A 18 -1.95 12.80 -5.24
N ASP A 19 -1.97 14.04 -4.73
CA ASP A 19 -2.01 15.24 -5.57
C ASP A 19 -0.68 15.50 -6.32
N ARG A 20 0.46 15.06 -5.77
CA ARG A 20 1.78 15.47 -6.26
C ARG A 20 2.74 14.34 -6.58
N GLU A 21 2.59 13.18 -5.95
CA GLU A 21 3.55 12.08 -6.05
C GLU A 21 3.00 10.87 -6.84
N GLY A 22 1.79 11.00 -7.42
CA GLY A 22 1.23 10.03 -8.35
C GLY A 22 0.61 8.79 -7.70
N TYR A 23 0.30 8.84 -6.41
CA TYR A 23 -0.38 7.73 -5.74
C TYR A 23 -1.86 7.65 -6.15
N LYS A 24 -2.38 6.43 -6.21
CA LYS A 24 -3.80 6.14 -6.50
C LYS A 24 -4.47 5.50 -5.30
N ILE A 25 -5.69 5.97 -5.02
CA ILE A 25 -6.60 5.33 -4.06
C ILE A 25 -7.41 4.33 -4.88
N LEU A 26 -7.34 3.06 -4.49
CA LEU A 26 -8.04 1.96 -5.11
C LEU A 26 -9.02 1.35 -4.09
N ASP A 27 -10.14 0.86 -4.60
CA ASP A 27 -11.09 0.11 -3.80
C ASP A 27 -10.46 -1.21 -3.37
N HIS A 28 -10.60 -1.52 -2.08
CA HIS A 28 -10.04 -2.71 -1.48
C HIS A 28 -11.11 -3.49 -0.76
N TYR A 29 -11.53 -4.61 -1.36
CA TYR A 29 -12.46 -5.54 -0.75
C TYR A 29 -11.77 -6.36 0.33
N SER A 30 -12.21 -6.21 1.58
CA SER A 30 -11.56 -6.81 2.75
C SER A 30 -11.77 -8.32 2.92
N GLY A 31 -12.68 -8.93 2.16
CA GLY A 31 -13.09 -10.31 2.38
C GLY A 31 -14.13 -10.46 3.49
N ILE A 32 -14.71 -11.66 3.61
CA ILE A 32 -15.59 -12.05 4.71
C ILE A 32 -14.96 -13.19 5.52
N PRO A 33 -14.80 -13.03 6.85
CA PRO A 33 -15.19 -11.87 7.64
C PRO A 33 -14.27 -10.67 7.39
N SER A 34 -14.84 -9.46 7.32
CA SER A 34 -14.11 -8.19 7.17
C SER A 34 -13.39 -7.78 8.47
N SER A 35 -12.48 -8.64 8.93
CA SER A 35 -11.82 -8.57 10.22
C SER A 35 -10.30 -8.57 10.08
N THR A 36 -9.61 -7.82 10.95
CA THR A 36 -8.14 -7.75 10.98
C THR A 36 -7.45 -9.13 10.90
N PRO A 37 -7.81 -10.17 11.68
CA PRO A 37 -7.14 -11.46 11.58
C PRO A 37 -7.37 -12.15 10.22
N ALA A 38 -8.58 -12.08 9.65
CA ALA A 38 -8.83 -12.70 8.34
C ALA A 38 -8.04 -11.99 7.22
N VAL A 39 -8.07 -10.66 7.22
CA VAL A 39 -7.34 -9.85 6.23
C VAL A 39 -5.83 -10.05 6.37
N GLN A 40 -5.29 -10.04 7.59
CA GLN A 40 -3.86 -10.28 7.81
C GLN A 40 -3.43 -11.68 7.41
N ALA A 41 -4.26 -12.71 7.61
CA ALA A 41 -3.97 -14.06 7.12
C ALA A 41 -3.79 -14.06 5.60
N GLU A 42 -4.68 -13.37 4.89
CA GLU A 42 -4.66 -13.32 3.43
C GLU A 42 -3.49 -12.48 2.89
N ILE A 43 -3.23 -11.29 3.46
CA ILE A 43 -2.07 -10.47 3.04
C ILE A 43 -0.74 -11.12 3.45
N PHE A 44 -0.62 -11.68 4.66
CA PHE A 44 0.69 -12.06 5.20
C PHE A 44 1.09 -13.48 4.81
N TYR A 45 0.13 -14.36 4.57
CA TYR A 45 0.36 -15.78 4.29
C TYR A 45 -0.26 -16.26 2.97
N GLY A 46 -1.14 -15.47 2.35
CA GLY A 46 -1.85 -15.86 1.13
C GLY A 46 -3.03 -16.80 1.39
N VAL A 47 -3.54 -16.87 2.62
CA VAL A 47 -4.62 -17.79 3.02
C VAL A 47 -5.93 -17.04 3.21
N LYS A 48 -6.91 -17.32 2.33
CA LYS A 48 -8.24 -16.72 2.38
C LYS A 48 -9.06 -17.28 3.54
N CYS A 49 -9.90 -16.44 4.16
CA CYS A 49 -10.92 -16.85 5.14
C CYS A 49 -10.40 -17.76 6.28
N ALA A 50 -9.18 -17.50 6.76
CA ALA A 50 -8.51 -18.35 7.76
C ALA A 50 -9.24 -18.41 9.11
N VAL A 51 -10.02 -17.38 9.44
CA VAL A 51 -10.86 -17.30 10.65
C VAL A 51 -12.24 -16.79 10.28
N GLN A 52 -13.27 -17.20 11.03
CA GLN A 52 -14.68 -16.89 10.70
C GLN A 52 -15.26 -15.73 11.50
N ALA A 53 -14.61 -15.37 12.61
CA ALA A 53 -14.93 -14.21 13.42
C ALA A 53 -13.73 -13.86 14.30
N PHE A 54 -13.83 -12.77 15.05
CA PHE A 54 -12.84 -12.43 16.06
C PHE A 54 -12.84 -13.40 17.25
N ALA A 55 -13.99 -14.03 17.53
CA ALA A 55 -14.17 -15.05 18.55
C ALA A 55 -15.01 -16.23 18.02
N PHE A 56 -14.49 -17.45 18.12
CA PHE A 56 -15.10 -18.67 17.58
C PHE A 56 -14.66 -19.92 18.37
N ILE A 57 -15.19 -21.08 18.03
CA ILE A 57 -14.82 -22.38 18.62
C ILE A 57 -14.41 -23.34 17.50
N ASP A 58 -13.34 -24.09 17.75
CA ASP A 58 -12.98 -25.23 16.91
C ASP A 58 -13.86 -26.42 17.28
N LYS A 59 -14.83 -26.76 16.42
CA LYS A 59 -15.81 -27.83 16.65
C LYS A 59 -15.18 -29.19 16.95
N LYS A 60 -13.99 -29.47 16.40
CA LYS A 60 -13.32 -30.77 16.60
C LYS A 60 -12.69 -30.89 17.97
N THR A 61 -12.18 -29.79 18.52
CA THR A 61 -11.44 -29.78 19.79
C THR A 61 -12.24 -29.18 20.95
N GLY A 62 -13.37 -28.53 20.67
CA GLY A 62 -14.14 -27.75 21.65
C GLY A 62 -13.41 -26.48 22.12
N ARG A 63 -12.23 -26.17 21.58
CA ARG A 63 -11.37 -25.09 22.07
C ARG A 63 -11.91 -23.72 21.61
N PRO A 64 -12.11 -22.76 22.53
CA PRO A 64 -12.44 -21.39 22.16
C PRO A 64 -11.20 -20.65 21.66
N PHE A 65 -11.40 -19.80 20.65
CA PHE A 65 -10.40 -18.89 20.11
C PHE A 65 -10.88 -17.45 20.27
N LYS A 66 -9.96 -16.57 20.66
CA LYS A 66 -10.13 -15.12 20.61
C LYS A 66 -8.86 -14.48 20.06
N MET A 67 -8.97 -13.72 18.99
CA MET A 67 -7.80 -13.28 18.25
C MET A 67 -6.95 -12.20 18.95
N TYR A 68 -7.44 -11.64 20.06
CA TYR A 68 -6.61 -10.78 20.93
C TYR A 68 -5.76 -11.58 21.92
N GLU A 69 -6.05 -12.87 22.13
CA GLU A 69 -5.31 -13.72 23.06
C GLU A 69 -4.05 -14.28 22.39
N PRO A 70 -2.86 -14.12 22.99
CA PRO A 70 -1.60 -14.54 22.36
C PRO A 70 -1.56 -16.01 21.96
N GLU A 71 -2.10 -16.91 22.79
CA GLU A 71 -2.10 -18.35 22.52
C GLU A 71 -3.00 -18.70 21.33
N SER A 72 -4.21 -18.13 21.29
CA SER A 72 -5.14 -18.28 20.16
C SER A 72 -4.53 -17.77 18.86
N ALA A 73 -3.94 -16.58 18.87
CA ALA A 73 -3.29 -15.99 17.71
C ALA A 73 -2.07 -16.81 17.24
N LYS A 74 -1.27 -17.35 18.16
CA LYS A 74 -0.11 -18.20 17.84
C LYS A 74 -0.51 -19.50 17.16
N MET A 75 -1.53 -20.19 17.66
CA MET A 75 -1.99 -21.45 17.08
C MET A 75 -2.53 -21.27 15.66
N ILE A 76 -3.29 -20.20 15.41
CA ILE A 76 -3.75 -19.89 14.05
C ILE A 76 -2.56 -19.51 13.16
N GLN A 77 -1.58 -18.77 13.67
CA GLN A 77 -0.37 -18.46 12.92
C GLN A 77 0.40 -19.71 12.48
N GLU A 78 0.54 -20.70 13.37
CA GLU A 78 1.22 -21.97 13.05
C GLU A 78 0.50 -22.70 11.90
N ARG A 79 -0.83 -22.73 11.89
CA ARG A 79 -1.63 -23.27 10.77
C ARG A 79 -1.39 -22.50 9.46
N LEU A 80 -1.35 -21.17 9.54
CA LEU A 80 -1.08 -20.31 8.38
C LEU A 80 0.32 -20.50 7.79
N GLU A 81 1.31 -20.78 8.63
CA GLU A 81 2.69 -21.05 8.19
C GLU A 81 2.83 -22.43 7.51
N GLU A 82 1.92 -23.37 7.78
CA GLU A 82 1.84 -24.67 7.11
C GLU A 82 1.11 -24.58 5.75
N GLU A 83 0.03 -23.80 5.68
CA GLU A 83 -0.81 -23.67 4.49
C GLU A 83 -0.27 -22.66 3.48
N GLY A 84 0.35 -21.58 3.97
CA GLY A 84 0.75 -20.40 3.18
C GLY A 84 2.24 -20.11 3.20
N LYS A 85 2.63 -19.01 2.54
CA LYS A 85 4.03 -18.53 2.53
C LYS A 85 4.13 -17.19 3.25
N PRO A 86 4.89 -17.09 4.36
CA PRO A 86 5.04 -15.85 5.10
C PRO A 86 5.72 -14.75 4.26
N LEU A 87 5.12 -13.57 4.23
CA LEU A 87 5.57 -12.45 3.39
C LEU A 87 6.73 -11.63 3.98
N PHE A 88 6.92 -11.66 5.31
CA PHE A 88 7.80 -10.71 6.01
C PHE A 88 9.14 -11.28 6.47
N LYS A 89 9.54 -12.44 5.97
CA LYS A 89 10.81 -13.08 6.31
C LYS A 89 12.01 -12.13 6.11
N GLY A 90 12.89 -12.05 7.12
CA GLY A 90 14.02 -11.11 7.12
C GLY A 90 13.65 -9.65 7.43
N GLY A 91 12.37 -9.32 7.54
CA GLY A 91 11.84 -7.98 7.84
C GLY A 91 11.34 -7.80 9.27
N SER A 92 10.58 -6.73 9.48
CA SER A 92 9.94 -6.42 10.76
C SER A 92 8.43 -6.19 10.65
N ALA A 93 7.72 -6.46 11.75
CA ALA A 93 6.27 -6.38 11.83
C ALA A 93 5.83 -5.73 13.14
N PHE A 94 5.06 -4.65 13.08
CA PHE A 94 4.65 -3.86 14.24
C PHE A 94 3.14 -3.88 14.46
N SER A 95 2.71 -4.25 15.67
CA SER A 95 1.32 -4.13 16.15
C SER A 95 0.27 -4.89 15.33
N ASN A 96 0.65 -6.05 14.79
CA ASN A 96 -0.24 -6.94 14.04
C ASN A 96 -0.81 -8.07 14.93
N ILE A 97 -1.77 -8.83 14.43
CA ILE A 97 -2.19 -10.09 15.06
C ILE A 97 -1.11 -11.16 14.84
N TYR A 98 -0.69 -11.33 13.59
CA TYR A 98 0.34 -12.29 13.19
C TYR A 98 1.67 -11.62 12.87
N THR A 99 2.77 -12.36 12.93
CA THR A 99 4.11 -11.85 12.59
C THR A 99 4.37 -11.80 11.09
N GLY A 100 3.61 -12.55 10.28
CA GLY A 100 3.89 -12.72 8.84
C GLY A 100 5.24 -13.38 8.57
N GLY A 101 5.79 -14.12 9.54
CA GLY A 101 7.13 -14.70 9.50
C GLY A 101 8.28 -13.70 9.64
N ALA A 102 8.02 -12.49 10.13
CA ALA A 102 9.07 -11.50 10.39
C ALA A 102 10.11 -11.97 11.42
N ASP A 103 11.37 -11.64 11.17
CA ASP A 103 12.49 -11.94 12.07
C ASP A 103 12.44 -11.01 13.30
N GLU A 104 11.99 -9.77 13.09
CA GLU A 104 11.83 -8.73 14.12
C GLU A 104 10.36 -8.31 14.32
N PRO A 105 9.50 -9.16 14.92
CA PRO A 105 8.14 -8.79 15.25
C PRO A 105 8.10 -8.07 16.59
N HIS A 106 7.41 -6.93 16.60
CA HIS A 106 7.23 -6.05 17.74
C HIS A 106 5.73 -5.89 18.03
N TYR A 107 5.34 -6.14 19.27
CA TYR A 107 3.95 -5.96 19.74
C TYR A 107 2.91 -6.76 18.94
N CYS A 108 3.29 -7.90 18.35
CA CYS A 108 2.37 -8.79 17.64
C CYS A 108 1.64 -9.71 18.62
N ALA A 109 0.31 -9.85 18.50
CA ALA A 109 -0.50 -10.61 19.45
C ALA A 109 0.03 -12.05 19.62
N SER A 110 0.38 -12.74 18.53
CA SER A 110 0.88 -14.12 18.53
C SER A 110 2.21 -14.37 19.27
N ARG A 111 3.03 -13.32 19.52
CA ARG A 111 4.36 -13.45 20.16
C ARG A 111 4.47 -12.74 21.51
N MET A 112 3.41 -12.07 21.97
CA MET A 112 3.47 -11.28 23.20
C MET A 112 3.59 -12.16 24.46
N GLY A 113 4.83 -12.31 24.93
CA GLY A 113 5.19 -12.73 26.29
C GLY A 113 5.98 -11.63 27.01
N VAL A 114 5.84 -11.53 28.34
CA VAL A 114 6.48 -10.51 29.20
C VAL A 114 8.03 -10.48 29.07
N SER A 115 8.64 -11.51 28.50
CA SER A 115 10.08 -11.64 28.27
C SER A 115 10.67 -10.66 27.25
N GLN A 116 9.86 -10.01 26.41
CA GLN A 116 10.38 -9.01 25.44
C GLN A 116 10.67 -7.63 26.07
N PHE A 117 10.08 -7.32 27.23
CA PHE A 117 10.28 -6.02 27.92
C PHE A 117 11.35 -6.08 29.02
N LEU A 118 11.81 -7.27 29.40
CA LEU A 118 12.69 -7.49 30.54
C LEU A 118 13.81 -8.48 30.18
N ASP A 119 14.72 -8.08 29.30
CA ASP A 119 16.09 -8.63 29.30
C ASP A 119 16.93 -7.78 30.26
N PRO A 120 17.36 -8.32 31.42
CA PRO A 120 18.21 -7.61 32.38
C PRO A 120 19.52 -7.07 31.77
N ARG A 121 19.98 -7.64 30.64
CA ARG A 121 21.18 -7.20 29.92
C ARG A 121 20.95 -5.98 29.02
N SER A 122 19.72 -5.50 28.88
CA SER A 122 19.37 -4.31 28.07
C SER A 122 19.12 -3.04 28.90
N LEU A 123 18.91 -3.18 30.22
CA LEU A 123 18.60 -2.06 31.13
C LEU A 123 19.76 -1.04 31.25
N TRP A 124 21.00 -1.44 31.00
CA TRP A 124 22.13 -0.49 30.96
C TRP A 124 22.18 0.32 29.67
N LYS A 125 21.47 -0.09 28.60
CA LYS A 125 21.33 0.66 27.34
C LYS A 125 20.22 1.70 27.40
N LEU A 126 19.38 1.67 28.44
CA LEU A 126 18.26 2.62 28.63
C LEU A 126 18.71 4.08 28.64
N PRO A 127 19.81 4.49 29.32
CA PRO A 127 20.28 5.87 29.29
C PRO A 127 20.64 6.34 27.89
N ALA A 128 21.36 5.52 27.11
CA ALA A 128 21.69 5.82 25.72
C ALA A 128 20.43 5.88 24.85
N TRP A 129 19.51 4.94 25.01
CA TRP A 129 18.22 4.93 24.30
C TRP A 129 17.39 6.19 24.62
N LEU A 130 17.31 6.59 25.89
CA LEU A 130 16.62 7.82 26.33
C LEU A 130 17.30 9.07 25.74
N LEU A 131 18.63 9.10 25.66
CA LEU A 131 19.40 10.21 25.09
C LEU A 131 19.20 10.34 23.58
N PHE A 132 19.31 9.25 22.83
CA PHE A 132 19.10 9.22 21.38
C PHE A 132 17.64 9.45 20.98
N ASN A 133 16.68 9.20 21.90
CA ASN A 133 15.26 9.43 21.68
C ASN A 133 14.71 10.64 22.48
N ALA A 134 15.56 11.51 23.02
CA ALA A 134 15.13 12.61 23.91
C ALA A 134 14.09 13.54 23.25
N TYR A 135 14.24 13.83 21.96
CA TYR A 135 13.25 14.59 21.19
C TYR A 135 11.90 13.87 21.09
N SER A 136 11.92 12.55 20.82
CA SER A 136 10.72 11.72 20.74
C SER A 136 10.01 11.61 22.09
N LEU A 137 10.76 11.51 23.19
CA LEU A 137 10.23 11.49 24.55
C LEU A 137 9.60 12.82 24.92
N LEU A 138 10.29 13.93 24.64
CA LEU A 138 9.76 15.27 24.84
C LEU A 138 8.47 15.48 24.02
N ARG A 139 8.46 15.04 22.77
CA ARG A 139 7.26 15.08 21.92
C ARG A 139 6.13 14.23 22.49
N CYS A 140 6.40 13.03 22.97
CA CYS A 140 5.40 12.19 23.63
C CYS A 140 4.83 12.89 24.87
N LEU A 141 5.68 13.51 25.70
CA LEU A 141 5.26 14.29 26.86
C LEU A 141 4.38 15.49 26.49
N ILE A 142 4.74 16.24 25.44
CA ILE A 142 3.94 17.37 24.94
C ILE A 142 2.59 16.88 24.40
N LEU A 143 2.57 15.82 23.60
CA LEU A 143 1.33 15.25 23.07
C LEU A 143 0.45 14.73 24.19
N LEU A 144 1.03 14.11 25.22
CA LEU A 144 0.33 13.65 26.40
C LEU A 144 -0.25 14.83 27.19
N ALA A 145 0.47 15.95 27.31
CA ALA A 145 -0.02 17.17 27.94
C ALA A 145 -1.18 17.84 27.17
N ILE A 146 -1.26 17.69 25.84
CA ILE A 146 -2.36 18.20 25.01
C ILE A 146 -3.57 17.25 25.04
N GLU A 147 -3.32 15.94 24.94
CA GLU A 147 -4.37 14.92 24.83
C GLU A 147 -5.02 14.59 26.16
N PHE A 148 -4.30 14.74 27.28
CA PHE A 148 -4.86 14.49 28.60
C PHE A 148 -6.06 15.41 28.93
N PRO A 149 -5.99 16.75 28.74
CA PRO A 149 -7.16 17.62 28.88
C PRO A 149 -8.31 17.27 27.93
N LEU A 150 -8.01 16.88 26.68
CA LEU A 150 -9.03 16.45 25.71
C LEU A 150 -9.72 15.16 26.16
N ALA A 151 -8.97 14.20 26.68
CA ALA A 151 -9.50 12.94 27.22
C ALA A 151 -10.33 13.17 28.49
N VAL A 152 -9.94 14.12 29.35
CA VAL A 152 -10.71 14.52 30.53
C VAL A 152 -11.99 15.26 30.16
N PHE A 153 -11.94 16.20 29.21
CA PHE A 153 -13.16 16.85 28.69
C PHE A 153 -14.13 15.83 28.08
N ASP A 154 -13.58 14.84 27.38
CA ASP A 154 -14.35 13.77 26.77
C ASP A 154 -14.95 12.79 27.78
N PHE A 155 -14.26 12.53 28.88
CA PHE A 155 -14.81 11.82 30.05
C PHE A 155 -16.08 12.49 30.55
N PHE A 156 -16.07 13.82 30.71
CA PHE A 156 -17.26 14.56 31.16
C PHE A 156 -18.38 14.52 30.12
N ARG A 157 -18.06 14.64 28.83
CA ARG A 157 -19.06 14.55 27.75
C ARG A 157 -19.67 13.14 27.65
N GLY A 158 -18.85 12.09 27.81
CA GLY A 158 -19.30 10.70 27.84
C GLY A 158 -20.18 10.40 29.06
N ALA A 159 -19.80 10.91 30.23
CA ALA A 159 -20.62 10.79 31.45
C ALA A 159 -21.99 11.46 31.30
N VAL A 160 -22.06 12.62 30.62
CA VAL A 160 -23.33 13.30 30.30
C VAL A 160 -24.15 12.53 29.25
N SER A 161 -23.49 11.73 28.40
CA SER A 161 -24.14 10.93 27.34
C SER A 161 -24.54 9.51 27.80
N GLY A 162 -24.47 9.22 29.10
CA GLY A 162 -24.94 7.95 29.69
C GLY A 162 -23.91 6.82 29.78
N PHE A 163 -22.63 7.06 29.45
CA PHE A 163 -21.58 6.05 29.67
C PHE A 163 -21.20 5.93 31.15
N SER A 164 -20.84 4.73 31.61
CA SER A 164 -20.49 4.53 33.02
C SER A 164 -19.22 5.29 33.40
N LEU A 165 -19.28 6.07 34.49
CA LEU A 165 -18.16 6.88 35.01
C LEU A 165 -16.87 6.06 35.20
N TRP A 166 -16.99 4.82 35.67
CA TRP A 166 -15.84 3.93 35.87
C TRP A 166 -15.23 3.41 34.55
N SER A 167 -16.03 3.22 33.50
CA SER A 167 -15.53 2.85 32.17
C SER A 167 -14.82 4.00 31.47
N GLU A 168 -15.30 5.23 31.65
CA GLU A 168 -14.67 6.43 31.11
C GLU A 168 -13.32 6.72 31.80
N LEU A 169 -13.24 6.58 33.12
CA LEU A 169 -11.99 6.81 33.88
C LEU A 169 -10.88 5.81 33.51
N LYS A 170 -11.23 4.52 33.35
CA LYS A 170 -10.28 3.46 32.96
C LYS A 170 -9.77 3.61 31.53
N PHE A 171 -10.50 4.32 30.68
CA PHE A 171 -10.17 4.45 29.27
C PHE A 171 -9.14 5.54 28.98
N VAL A 172 -9.07 6.59 29.81
CA VAL A 172 -8.11 7.70 29.59
C VAL A 172 -6.66 7.19 29.50
N PRO A 173 -6.16 6.31 30.40
CA PRO A 173 -4.81 5.75 30.26
C PRO A 173 -4.63 4.86 29.02
N VAL A 174 -5.62 4.03 28.69
CA VAL A 174 -5.58 3.12 27.52
C VAL A 174 -5.52 3.93 26.22
N ARG A 175 -6.32 5.01 26.13
CA ARG A 175 -6.29 5.95 25.00
C ARG A 175 -4.91 6.57 24.83
N VAL A 176 -4.34 7.12 25.90
CA VAL A 176 -3.02 7.75 25.85
C VAL A 176 -1.95 6.74 25.43
N ALA A 177 -2.02 5.51 25.95
CA ALA A 177 -1.09 4.46 25.58
C ALA A 177 -1.23 4.04 24.10
N ILE A 178 -2.43 3.64 23.65
CA ILE A 178 -2.61 3.08 22.30
C ILE A 178 -2.54 4.18 21.22
N CYS A 179 -3.27 5.28 21.40
CA CYS A 179 -3.41 6.30 20.35
C CYS A 179 -2.19 7.21 20.22
N ILE A 180 -1.34 7.31 21.26
CA ILE A 180 -0.17 8.20 21.27
C ILE A 180 1.10 7.39 21.44
N LEU A 181 1.30 6.72 22.58
CA LEU A 181 2.58 6.07 22.88
C LEU A 181 2.90 4.95 21.87
N TYR A 182 2.00 4.01 21.66
CA TYR A 182 2.20 2.91 20.71
C TYR A 182 2.42 3.42 19.29
N ARG A 183 1.59 4.37 18.82
CA ARG A 183 1.78 5.00 17.51
C ARG A 183 3.18 5.60 17.35
N GLU A 184 3.67 6.32 18.36
CA GLU A 184 4.99 6.93 18.32
C GLU A 184 6.11 5.88 18.38
N LEU A 185 5.98 4.84 19.21
CA LEU A 185 6.93 3.73 19.28
C LEU A 185 7.02 2.96 17.97
N ILE A 186 5.88 2.66 17.33
CA ILE A 186 5.82 2.01 16.01
C ILE A 186 6.50 2.89 14.97
N ALA A 187 6.21 4.19 14.95
CA ALA A 187 6.84 5.11 13.99
C ALA A 187 8.35 5.24 14.17
N ILE A 188 8.85 5.19 15.41
CA ILE A 188 10.28 5.20 15.71
C ILE A 188 10.93 3.87 15.28
N GLY A 189 10.35 2.74 15.71
CA GLY A 189 10.86 1.41 15.39
C GLY A 189 10.91 1.17 13.88
N ALA A 190 9.81 1.42 13.17
CA ALA A 190 9.76 1.30 11.73
C ALA A 190 10.74 2.25 11.01
N GLY A 191 10.93 3.47 11.51
CA GLY A 191 11.93 4.39 10.96
C GLY A 191 13.38 3.92 11.18
N MET A 192 13.66 3.34 12.34
CA MET A 192 14.97 2.74 12.64
C MET A 192 15.26 1.54 11.74
N ASP A 193 14.27 0.65 11.57
CA ASP A 193 14.40 -0.50 10.67
C ASP A 193 14.53 -0.09 9.21
N ALA A 194 13.82 0.98 8.82
CA ALA A 194 13.97 1.56 7.50
C ALA A 194 15.42 2.02 7.29
N THR A 195 15.98 2.75 8.26
CA THR A 195 17.38 3.20 8.25
C THR A 195 18.38 2.04 8.23
N ARG A 196 18.08 0.95 8.95
CA ARG A 196 18.90 -0.28 8.94
C ARG A 196 18.87 -0.98 7.59
N GLY A 197 17.82 -0.81 6.80
CA GLY A 197 17.72 -1.38 5.45
C GLY A 197 17.06 -2.76 5.42
N LEU A 198 16.17 -3.08 6.37
CA LEU A 198 15.42 -4.32 6.34
C LEU A 198 14.61 -4.46 5.03
N PRO A 199 14.47 -5.66 4.46
CA PRO A 199 13.84 -5.86 3.15
C PRO A 199 12.36 -5.43 3.10
N ILE A 200 11.63 -5.60 4.21
CA ILE A 200 10.21 -5.25 4.35
C ILE A 200 9.89 -4.86 5.79
N ILE A 201 9.02 -3.87 5.95
CA ILE A 201 8.59 -3.32 7.25
C ILE A 201 7.07 -3.15 7.20
N GLN A 202 6.34 -3.93 8.00
CA GLN A 202 4.89 -3.83 8.15
C GLN A 202 4.55 -3.10 9.46
N ALA A 203 3.77 -2.02 9.37
CA ALA A 203 3.35 -1.25 10.55
C ALA A 203 1.84 -1.01 10.57
N ASN A 204 1.18 -1.52 11.61
CA ASN A 204 -0.26 -1.37 11.80
C ASN A 204 -0.58 -0.29 12.85
N PHE A 205 -1.54 0.58 12.55
CA PHE A 205 -1.95 1.70 13.42
C PHE A 205 -3.42 1.57 13.86
N LEU A 206 -3.63 0.95 15.02
CA LEU A 206 -4.95 0.61 15.57
C LEU A 206 -5.81 1.81 16.02
N GLY A 207 -5.25 3.03 16.02
CA GLY A 207 -5.86 4.17 16.71
C GLY A 207 -7.22 4.61 16.15
N TYR A 208 -7.47 4.45 14.84
CA TYR A 208 -8.76 4.81 14.24
C TYR A 208 -9.84 3.79 14.61
N ASP A 209 -9.55 2.50 14.42
CA ASP A 209 -10.44 1.38 14.73
C ASP A 209 -10.94 1.42 16.18
N GLU A 210 -10.03 1.60 17.15
CA GLU A 210 -10.37 1.74 18.57
C GLU A 210 -11.37 2.87 18.86
N GLN A 211 -11.24 4.00 18.18
CA GLN A 211 -12.13 5.14 18.38
C GLN A 211 -13.46 4.97 17.63
N ALA A 212 -13.44 4.31 16.46
CA ALA A 212 -14.62 3.98 15.69
C ALA A 212 -15.55 3.06 16.50
N HIS A 213 -15.01 1.98 17.08
CA HIS A 213 -15.78 1.08 17.95
C HIS A 213 -16.44 1.80 19.13
N ARG A 214 -15.79 2.82 19.71
CA ARG A 214 -16.30 3.49 20.93
C ARG A 214 -17.28 4.60 20.63
N ARG A 215 -16.97 5.46 19.67
CA ARG A 215 -17.66 6.74 19.47
C ARG A 215 -18.32 6.85 18.10
N GLY A 216 -18.21 5.82 17.27
CA GLY A 216 -18.66 5.81 15.89
C GLY A 216 -17.56 6.25 14.92
N PRO A 217 -17.56 5.71 13.69
CA PRO A 217 -16.52 5.97 12.68
C PRO A 217 -16.45 7.43 12.20
N ASP A 218 -17.55 8.16 12.29
CA ASP A 218 -17.70 9.57 11.86
C ASP A 218 -17.42 10.58 12.99
N SER A 219 -17.13 10.09 14.20
CA SER A 219 -16.89 10.94 15.36
C SER A 219 -15.70 11.89 15.15
N LYS A 220 -15.76 13.08 15.78
CA LYS A 220 -14.64 14.04 15.74
C LYS A 220 -13.34 13.44 16.28
N PHE A 221 -13.44 12.51 17.21
CA PHE A 221 -12.28 11.84 17.81
C PHE A 221 -11.65 10.81 16.89
N ALA A 222 -12.45 9.95 16.25
CA ALA A 222 -11.93 9.01 15.24
C ALA A 222 -11.20 9.79 14.13
N ARG A 223 -11.80 10.88 13.65
CA ARG A 223 -11.18 11.77 12.64
C ARG A 223 -9.95 12.53 13.14
N TRP A 224 -9.88 12.88 14.42
CA TRP A 224 -8.68 13.49 15.01
C TRP A 224 -7.50 12.53 15.02
N THR A 225 -7.73 11.25 15.35
CA THR A 225 -6.67 10.23 15.38
C THR A 225 -6.00 10.03 14.02
N LEU A 226 -6.75 10.15 12.93
CA LEU A 226 -6.22 10.06 11.56
C LEU A 226 -5.11 11.07 11.28
N ARG A 227 -5.18 12.29 11.85
CA ARG A 227 -4.12 13.29 11.71
C ARG A 227 -2.83 12.84 12.39
N GLY A 228 -2.94 12.17 13.53
CA GLY A 228 -1.80 11.60 14.22
C GLY A 228 -1.15 10.45 13.43
N ILE A 229 -1.98 9.60 12.83
CA ILE A 229 -1.54 8.50 11.94
C ILE A 229 -0.85 9.05 10.69
N ASP A 230 -1.43 10.04 10.01
CA ASP A 230 -0.83 10.71 8.84
C ASP A 230 0.57 11.26 9.14
N ASN A 231 0.74 11.90 10.31
CA ASN A 231 2.06 12.39 10.75
C ASN A 231 3.07 11.28 11.06
N ALA A 232 2.62 10.15 11.60
CA ALA A 232 3.47 8.99 11.88
C ALA A 232 3.98 8.36 10.57
N ILE A 233 3.07 8.14 9.61
CA ILE A 233 3.39 7.65 8.27
C ILE A 233 4.35 8.61 7.58
N ALA A 234 4.11 9.93 7.63
CA ALA A 234 4.98 10.94 7.03
C ALA A 234 6.42 10.88 7.54
N ARG A 235 6.61 10.48 8.81
CA ARG A 235 7.94 10.29 9.40
C ARG A 235 8.59 9.01 8.93
N ILE A 236 7.88 7.89 8.96
CA ILE A 236 8.39 6.60 8.45
C ILE A 236 8.83 6.77 7.00
N ALA A 237 7.98 7.37 6.16
CA ALA A 237 8.28 7.63 4.75
C ALA A 237 9.54 8.49 4.57
N ARG A 238 9.76 9.49 5.43
CA ARG A 238 10.95 10.35 5.38
C ARG A 238 12.22 9.60 5.77
N GLU A 239 12.17 8.76 6.81
CA GLU A 239 13.33 7.93 7.19
C GLU A 239 13.62 6.87 6.14
N ALA A 240 12.57 6.26 5.57
CA ALA A 240 12.69 5.32 4.46
C ALA A 240 13.30 5.97 3.21
N ASP A 241 12.90 7.20 2.86
CA ASP A 241 13.51 7.94 1.75
C ASP A 241 15.00 8.23 2.00
N ARG A 242 15.36 8.52 3.25
CA ARG A 242 16.72 8.85 3.69
C ARG A 242 17.59 7.62 3.95
N SER A 243 17.02 6.42 4.05
CA SER A 243 17.75 5.20 4.38
C SER A 243 18.94 4.94 3.46
N PRO A 244 20.18 4.89 3.96
CA PRO A 244 21.37 4.68 3.13
C PRO A 244 21.43 3.28 2.52
N ASN A 245 20.68 2.33 3.09
CA ASN A 245 20.86 0.91 2.83
C ASN A 245 19.84 0.34 1.84
N ARG A 246 18.69 1.00 1.63
CA ARG A 246 17.62 0.49 0.77
C ARG A 246 16.69 1.61 0.28
N ASP A 247 16.22 1.50 -0.95
CA ASP A 247 15.16 2.35 -1.50
C ASP A 247 13.81 1.67 -1.28
N TYR A 248 12.95 2.28 -0.46
CA TYR A 248 11.67 1.70 -0.06
C TYR A 248 10.51 2.21 -0.89
N ARG A 249 9.55 1.32 -1.12
CA ARG A 249 8.23 1.65 -1.67
C ARG A 249 7.23 1.72 -0.53
N LEU A 250 6.58 2.87 -0.35
CA LEU A 250 5.55 3.06 0.67
C LEU A 250 4.20 2.63 0.12
N TRP A 251 3.58 1.63 0.73
CA TRP A 251 2.22 1.17 0.45
C TRP A 251 1.36 1.38 1.68
N LEU A 252 0.13 1.85 1.50
CA LEU A 252 -0.84 1.99 2.59
C LEU A 252 -2.11 1.26 2.22
N TYR A 253 -2.71 0.59 3.20
CA TYR A 253 -4.00 -0.04 3.04
C TYR A 253 -4.78 0.00 4.35
N SER A 254 -6.11 -0.09 4.25
CA SER A 254 -7.00 -0.40 5.37
C SER A 254 -7.30 -1.88 5.33
N ASP A 255 -7.18 -2.59 6.44
CA ASP A 255 -7.58 -3.99 6.50
C ASP A 255 -9.09 -4.15 6.30
N HIS A 256 -9.88 -3.28 6.93
CA HIS A 256 -11.33 -3.21 6.75
C HIS A 256 -11.85 -1.77 6.76
N GLY A 257 -13.10 -1.62 6.38
CA GLY A 257 -13.87 -0.41 6.64
C GLY A 257 -14.53 -0.46 8.02
N GLN A 258 -15.50 0.43 8.27
CA GLN A 258 -16.19 0.54 9.55
C GLN A 258 -17.64 0.98 9.31
N GLU A 259 -18.58 0.22 9.84
CA GLU A 259 -20.01 0.52 9.79
C GLU A 259 -20.42 1.25 11.08
N HIS A 260 -21.35 2.21 10.99
CA HIS A 260 -21.94 2.80 12.19
C HIS A 260 -23.00 1.84 12.73
N THR A 261 -22.89 1.42 13.98
CA THR A 261 -23.72 0.35 14.54
C THR A 261 -24.52 0.78 15.77
N THR A 262 -25.69 0.17 15.95
CA THR A 262 -26.42 0.21 17.22
C THR A 262 -26.07 -1.02 18.06
N PRO A 263 -25.66 -0.86 19.32
CA PRO A 263 -25.45 -2.00 20.21
C PRO A 263 -26.72 -2.82 20.43
N TYR A 264 -26.62 -4.14 20.28
CA TYR A 264 -27.74 -5.07 20.51
C TYR A 264 -28.39 -4.94 21.89
N PRO A 265 -27.65 -4.74 23.01
CA PRO A 265 -28.28 -4.51 24.31
C PRO A 265 -29.17 -3.27 24.39
N HIS A 266 -28.97 -2.27 23.53
CA HIS A 266 -29.87 -1.11 23.44
C HIS A 266 -31.16 -1.43 22.68
N ILE A 267 -31.16 -2.47 21.84
CA ILE A 267 -32.32 -2.93 21.08
C ILE A 267 -33.15 -3.89 21.94
N ALA A 268 -32.51 -4.92 22.51
CA ALA A 268 -33.18 -6.01 23.20
C ALA A 268 -33.23 -5.87 24.74
N GLY A 269 -32.51 -4.89 25.31
CA GLY A 269 -32.42 -4.71 26.77
C GLY A 269 -31.56 -5.75 27.51
N ARG A 270 -30.93 -6.68 26.78
CA ARG A 270 -30.12 -7.79 27.30
C ARG A 270 -29.07 -8.21 26.27
N THR A 271 -28.17 -9.13 26.62
CA THR A 271 -27.12 -9.60 25.70
C THR A 271 -27.69 -10.51 24.60
N ILE A 272 -26.95 -10.62 23.49
CA ILE A 272 -27.34 -11.56 22.41
C ILE A 272 -27.29 -13.01 22.91
N GLN A 273 -26.36 -13.34 23.78
CA GLN A 273 -26.22 -14.68 24.34
C GLN A 273 -27.45 -15.08 25.16
N GLU A 274 -27.95 -14.17 26.01
CA GLU A 274 -29.18 -14.38 26.78
C GLU A 274 -30.41 -14.49 25.87
N SER A 275 -30.45 -13.71 24.80
CA SER A 275 -31.58 -13.74 23.86
C SER A 275 -31.60 -15.02 23.04
N VAL A 276 -30.45 -15.46 22.52
CA VAL A 276 -30.32 -16.73 21.83
C VAL A 276 -30.65 -17.88 22.78
N ALA A 277 -30.18 -17.83 24.04
CA ALA A 277 -30.52 -18.85 25.03
C ALA A 277 -32.04 -19.07 25.15
N GLU A 278 -32.82 -17.99 25.22
CA GLU A 278 -34.29 -18.05 25.34
C GLU A 278 -34.97 -18.77 24.17
N VAL A 279 -34.53 -18.52 22.92
CA VAL A 279 -35.09 -19.19 21.73
C VAL A 279 -34.89 -20.71 21.79
N PHE A 280 -33.83 -21.15 22.46
CA PHE A 280 -33.45 -22.56 22.54
C PHE A 280 -33.84 -23.24 23.86
N GLU A 281 -34.49 -22.55 24.81
CA GLU A 281 -34.90 -23.11 26.12
C GLU A 281 -35.86 -24.31 25.99
N GLU A 282 -36.68 -24.35 24.93
CA GLU A 282 -37.62 -25.44 24.68
C GLU A 282 -36.93 -26.71 24.14
N VAL A 283 -35.71 -26.56 23.61
CA VAL A 283 -34.93 -27.62 22.93
C VAL A 283 -33.75 -28.09 23.78
N PHE A 284 -33.17 -27.19 24.57
CA PHE A 284 -32.06 -27.44 25.48
C PHE A 284 -32.44 -27.00 26.90
N ASP A 285 -32.21 -27.87 27.89
CA ASP A 285 -32.50 -27.57 29.30
C ASP A 285 -31.69 -26.33 29.75
N ARG A 286 -32.32 -25.41 30.51
CA ARG A 286 -31.78 -24.07 30.79
C ARG A 286 -30.41 -24.09 31.50
N GLU A 287 -30.15 -25.13 32.28
CA GLU A 287 -28.88 -25.37 32.99
C GLU A 287 -27.72 -25.80 32.05
N ARG A 288 -28.01 -26.16 30.79
CA ARG A 288 -27.02 -26.64 29.79
C ARG A 288 -26.70 -25.60 28.70
N VAL A 289 -27.13 -24.36 28.87
CA VAL A 289 -26.77 -23.24 27.97
C VAL A 289 -25.58 -22.49 28.57
N HIS A 290 -24.40 -22.62 27.98
CA HIS A 290 -23.23 -21.90 28.47
C HIS A 290 -23.14 -20.50 27.85
N ILE A 291 -23.57 -19.50 28.63
CA ILE A 291 -23.42 -18.09 28.28
C ILE A 291 -21.99 -17.69 28.60
N SER A 292 -21.19 -17.48 27.56
CA SER A 292 -19.91 -16.83 27.73
C SER A 292 -20.15 -15.32 27.79
N GLU A 293 -20.12 -14.71 28.98
CA GLU A 293 -20.21 -13.26 29.13
C GLU A 293 -19.05 -12.57 28.40
N HIS A 294 -19.35 -11.69 27.43
CA HIS A 294 -18.33 -10.92 26.71
C HIS A 294 -18.59 -9.42 26.84
N ARG A 295 -17.61 -8.71 27.40
CA ARG A 295 -17.45 -7.26 27.27
C ARG A 295 -16.69 -6.98 25.97
N GLY A 296 -17.02 -5.89 25.27
CA GLY A 296 -16.46 -5.56 23.94
C GLY A 296 -14.92 -5.53 23.87
N ILE A 297 -14.38 -5.50 22.65
CA ILE A 297 -12.94 -5.67 22.35
C ILE A 297 -12.06 -4.67 23.16
N GLN A 298 -12.59 -3.48 23.41
CA GLN A 298 -11.92 -2.36 24.07
C GLN A 298 -11.52 -2.63 25.53
N THR A 299 -12.36 -3.34 26.29
CA THR A 299 -12.13 -3.56 27.73
C THR A 299 -10.94 -4.48 28.00
N HIS A 300 -10.54 -5.29 27.03
CA HIS A 300 -9.45 -6.26 27.17
C HIS A 300 -8.18 -5.85 26.41
N ARG A 301 -8.25 -5.00 25.37
CA ARG A 301 -7.02 -4.45 24.76
C ARG A 301 -6.24 -3.52 25.71
N GLY A 302 -6.86 -3.02 26.78
CA GLY A 302 -6.16 -2.37 27.90
C GLY A 302 -5.20 -3.28 28.68
N SER A 303 -5.29 -4.61 28.56
CA SER A 303 -4.34 -5.56 29.16
C SER A 303 -3.04 -5.73 28.35
N PHE A 304 -2.94 -5.12 27.14
CA PHE A 304 -1.71 -5.08 26.33
C PHE A 304 -0.52 -4.42 27.08
N LEU A 305 -0.79 -3.66 28.14
CA LEU A 305 0.21 -2.93 28.94
C LEU A 305 0.88 -3.75 30.06
N GLY A 306 0.76 -5.08 30.07
CA GLY A 306 1.61 -5.92 30.92
C GLY A 306 1.39 -5.77 32.43
N SER A 307 0.17 -5.46 32.88
CA SER A 307 -0.14 -5.43 34.31
C SER A 307 -0.48 -6.83 34.82
N ARG A 308 0.54 -7.58 35.26
CA ARG A 308 0.45 -8.84 36.03
C ARG A 308 -0.53 -8.81 37.24
N TRP A 309 -0.91 -7.61 37.69
CA TRP A 309 -1.87 -7.41 38.77
C TRP A 309 -3.31 -7.71 38.33
N VAL A 310 -3.71 -7.38 37.10
CA VAL A 310 -5.10 -7.57 36.63
C VAL A 310 -5.37 -9.04 36.28
N ASP A 311 -4.39 -9.74 35.70
CA ASP A 311 -4.50 -11.18 35.37
C ASP A 311 -4.61 -12.09 36.60
N ARG A 312 -4.11 -11.68 37.76
CA ARG A 312 -4.21 -12.48 39.01
C ARG A 312 -5.59 -12.41 39.65
N LEU A 313 -6.35 -11.34 39.39
CA LEU A 313 -7.72 -11.17 39.92
C LEU A 313 -8.78 -11.81 39.00
N LEU A 314 -8.43 -12.10 37.75
CA LEU A 314 -9.32 -12.71 36.75
C LEU A 314 -9.05 -14.22 36.52
N ARG A 315 -8.12 -14.82 37.29
CA ARG A 315 -7.70 -16.22 37.19
C ARG A 315 -8.50 -17.20 38.06
N ASN A 316 -9.75 -16.89 38.36
CA ASN A 316 -10.69 -17.88 38.90
C ASN A 316 -11.74 -18.21 37.84
N GLY A 317 -11.48 -19.25 37.07
CA GLY A 317 -12.41 -19.75 36.05
C GLY A 317 -11.70 -20.38 34.84
N LEU A 318 -10.63 -21.15 35.04
CA LEU A 318 -10.05 -21.99 33.99
C LEU A 318 -9.92 -23.41 34.54
N ASN A 319 -11.06 -24.09 34.61
CA ASN A 319 -11.10 -25.53 34.48
C ASN A 319 -11.62 -25.83 33.08
N GLY A 320 -10.87 -26.62 32.32
CA GLY A 320 -11.37 -27.22 31.10
C GLY A 320 -12.50 -28.17 31.48
N GLU A 321 -13.71 -27.85 31.02
CA GLU A 321 -14.82 -28.79 31.01
C GLU A 321 -14.74 -29.57 29.70
N GLU A 322 -14.78 -30.90 29.79
CA GLU A 322 -14.99 -31.77 28.64
C GLU A 322 -16.32 -31.45 27.95
N PRO A 323 -16.45 -31.67 26.63
CA PRO A 323 -17.70 -31.44 25.93
C PRO A 323 -18.79 -32.40 26.44
N GLU A 324 -19.69 -31.90 27.29
CA GLU A 324 -20.90 -32.62 27.69
C GLU A 324 -21.86 -32.75 26.49
N GLU A 325 -22.37 -33.97 26.25
CA GLU A 325 -23.48 -34.22 25.31
C GLU A 325 -24.70 -33.34 25.67
N ASN A 326 -25.28 -32.65 24.68
CA ASN A 326 -26.40 -31.68 24.81
C ASN A 326 -26.06 -30.30 25.43
N ARG A 327 -25.03 -29.61 24.94
CA ARG A 327 -24.69 -28.23 25.34
C ARG A 327 -24.74 -27.26 24.15
N MET A 328 -25.31 -26.06 24.34
CA MET A 328 -25.27 -24.98 23.33
C MET A 328 -24.27 -23.90 23.73
N THR A 329 -23.49 -23.39 22.77
CA THR A 329 -22.54 -22.29 23.01
C THR A 329 -22.71 -21.16 22.01
N VAL A 330 -22.78 -19.92 22.51
CA VAL A 330 -22.86 -18.70 21.69
C VAL A 330 -21.60 -17.86 21.85
N ARG A 331 -21.00 -17.47 20.73
CA ARG A 331 -19.85 -16.55 20.67
C ARG A 331 -20.18 -15.42 19.71
N ALA A 332 -20.24 -14.20 20.19
CA ALA A 332 -20.52 -13.02 19.37
C ALA A 332 -19.57 -11.88 19.73
N MET A 333 -18.95 -11.28 18.72
CA MET A 333 -18.05 -10.15 18.87
C MET A 333 -18.10 -9.30 17.59
N GLY A 334 -18.31 -7.99 17.74
CA GLY A 334 -18.70 -7.13 16.62
C GLY A 334 -20.08 -7.50 16.05
N PRO A 335 -20.28 -7.39 14.73
CA PRO A 335 -21.55 -7.69 14.06
C PRO A 335 -21.68 -9.15 13.63
N VAL A 336 -20.73 -10.04 13.97
CA VAL A 336 -20.79 -11.47 13.62
C VAL A 336 -20.75 -12.33 14.87
N GLY A 337 -21.61 -13.34 14.91
CA GLY A 337 -21.65 -14.33 15.97
C GLY A 337 -21.88 -15.74 15.46
N HIS A 338 -21.60 -16.72 16.29
CA HIS A 338 -21.75 -18.13 15.99
C HIS A 338 -22.48 -18.83 17.14
N VAL A 339 -23.46 -19.65 16.76
CA VAL A 339 -24.17 -20.57 17.64
C VAL A 339 -23.73 -21.99 17.31
N TYR A 340 -23.15 -22.67 18.29
CA TYR A 340 -22.70 -24.06 18.17
C TYR A 340 -23.70 -24.96 18.89
N LEU A 341 -24.33 -25.84 18.11
CA LEU A 341 -25.30 -26.82 18.56
C LEU A 341 -24.55 -28.15 18.73
N ASN A 342 -24.44 -28.67 19.96
CA ASN A 342 -23.80 -29.98 20.21
C ASN A 342 -24.74 -31.16 19.89
N ARG A 343 -25.59 -31.00 18.87
CA ARG A 343 -26.58 -31.96 18.37
C ARG A 343 -26.88 -31.62 16.90
N GLU A 344 -27.02 -32.64 16.05
CA GLU A 344 -27.42 -32.45 14.66
C GLU A 344 -28.92 -32.15 14.55
N PHE A 345 -29.25 -31.19 13.68
CA PHE A 345 -30.60 -30.75 13.33
C PHE A 345 -30.73 -30.78 11.81
N ASP A 346 -31.94 -31.04 11.31
CA ASP A 346 -32.19 -30.99 9.87
C ASP A 346 -32.34 -29.54 9.38
N GLU A 347 -32.40 -29.35 8.06
CA GLU A 347 -32.51 -28.00 7.47
C GLU A 347 -33.79 -27.28 7.90
N SER A 348 -34.89 -28.01 8.13
CA SER A 348 -36.18 -27.44 8.55
C SER A 348 -36.11 -26.93 10.00
N ASP A 349 -35.45 -27.66 10.88
CA ASP A 349 -35.19 -27.26 12.26
C ASP A 349 -34.33 -25.99 12.30
N LEU A 350 -33.24 -25.95 11.54
CA LEU A 350 -32.36 -24.79 11.44
C LEU A 350 -33.07 -23.56 10.88
N GLU A 351 -33.94 -23.74 9.88
CA GLU A 351 -34.78 -22.68 9.32
C GLU A 351 -35.76 -22.13 10.38
N ASN A 352 -36.42 -23.01 11.13
CA ASN A 352 -37.30 -22.60 12.23
C ASN A 352 -36.55 -21.79 13.29
N PHE A 353 -35.36 -22.24 13.71
CA PHE A 353 -34.54 -21.48 14.65
C PHE A 353 -34.09 -20.13 14.08
N ALA A 354 -33.68 -20.08 12.81
CA ALA A 354 -33.29 -18.84 12.16
C ALA A 354 -34.46 -17.84 12.12
N ILE A 355 -35.68 -18.28 11.79
CA ILE A 355 -36.89 -17.46 11.79
C ILE A 355 -37.18 -16.91 13.19
N ARG A 356 -37.14 -17.75 14.22
CA ARG A 356 -37.33 -17.30 15.61
C ARG A 356 -36.26 -16.29 16.03
N LEU A 357 -35.01 -16.52 15.65
CA LEU A 357 -33.91 -15.62 15.98
C LEU A 357 -34.08 -14.22 15.36
N VAL A 358 -34.57 -14.14 14.12
CA VAL A 358 -34.80 -12.83 13.46
C VAL A 358 -36.10 -12.16 13.90
N GLN A 359 -37.13 -12.93 14.28
CA GLN A 359 -38.46 -12.40 14.64
C GLN A 359 -38.63 -12.13 16.15
N GLU A 360 -38.21 -13.06 17.01
CA GLU A 360 -38.42 -12.97 18.47
C GLU A 360 -37.32 -12.15 19.15
N VAL A 361 -36.07 -12.28 18.68
CA VAL A 361 -34.90 -11.64 19.32
C VAL A 361 -34.20 -10.62 18.42
N SER A 362 -34.81 -10.25 17.29
CA SER A 362 -34.37 -9.12 16.46
C SER A 362 -32.91 -9.21 15.98
N VAL A 363 -32.40 -10.41 15.72
CA VAL A 363 -31.14 -10.57 14.98
C VAL A 363 -31.37 -10.10 13.53
N PRO A 364 -30.54 -9.22 12.95
CA PRO A 364 -30.78 -8.72 11.59
C PRO A 364 -30.80 -9.81 10.52
N THR A 365 -29.81 -10.70 10.53
CA THR A 365 -29.70 -11.83 9.60
C THR A 365 -29.15 -13.07 10.30
N VAL A 366 -29.66 -14.27 9.98
CA VAL A 366 -29.10 -15.55 10.41
C VAL A 366 -28.75 -16.39 9.19
N TYR A 367 -27.55 -16.97 9.19
CA TYR A 367 -27.06 -17.84 8.12
C TYR A 367 -26.91 -19.28 8.58
N PHE A 368 -27.25 -20.23 7.72
CA PHE A 368 -26.98 -21.66 7.93
C PHE A 368 -26.76 -22.40 6.61
N LYS A 369 -26.05 -23.53 6.69
CA LYS A 369 -25.71 -24.37 5.54
C LYS A 369 -26.95 -25.12 5.05
N THR A 370 -27.07 -25.30 3.75
CA THR A 370 -28.10 -26.15 3.12
C THR A 370 -27.48 -27.42 2.54
N GLY A 371 -28.30 -28.43 2.25
CA GLY A 371 -27.80 -29.73 1.75
C GLY A 371 -27.09 -29.67 0.38
N ASP A 372 -27.28 -28.60 -0.40
CA ASP A 372 -26.83 -28.43 -1.78
C ASP A 372 -25.54 -27.59 -1.93
N GLY A 373 -24.80 -27.36 -0.85
CA GLY A 373 -23.57 -26.56 -0.89
C GLY A 373 -23.81 -25.05 -0.86
N LYS A 374 -25.03 -24.62 -0.53
CA LYS A 374 -25.46 -23.22 -0.48
C LYS A 374 -25.69 -22.76 0.95
N VAL A 375 -25.95 -21.47 1.11
CA VAL A 375 -26.24 -20.87 2.42
C VAL A 375 -27.60 -20.20 2.37
N ARG A 376 -28.43 -20.49 3.36
CA ARG A 376 -29.67 -19.75 3.59
C ARG A 376 -29.34 -18.53 4.45
N ALA A 377 -29.70 -17.34 3.98
CA ALA A 377 -29.65 -16.10 4.75
C ALA A 377 -31.10 -15.69 5.09
N VAL A 378 -31.47 -15.76 6.36
CA VAL A 378 -32.83 -15.44 6.83
C VAL A 378 -32.80 -14.08 7.49
N THR A 379 -33.75 -13.22 7.12
CA THR A 379 -33.99 -11.91 7.72
C THR A 379 -35.43 -11.83 8.25
N SER A 380 -35.77 -10.79 9.00
CA SER A 380 -37.14 -10.57 9.48
C SER A 380 -38.20 -10.47 8.36
N GLU A 381 -37.78 -10.16 7.13
CA GLU A 381 -38.66 -9.87 6.00
C GLU A 381 -38.66 -10.96 4.92
N SER A 382 -37.55 -11.68 4.76
CA SER A 382 -37.35 -12.62 3.65
C SER A 382 -36.21 -13.60 3.93
N SER A 383 -36.19 -14.69 3.16
CA SER A 383 -35.13 -15.69 3.15
C SER A 383 -34.49 -15.73 1.76
N TYR A 384 -33.16 -15.83 1.71
CA TYR A 384 -32.36 -15.78 0.50
C TYR A 384 -31.44 -16.99 0.43
N LEU A 385 -31.31 -17.59 -0.76
CA LEU A 385 -30.39 -18.70 -1.03
C LEU A 385 -29.14 -18.16 -1.73
N LEU A 386 -27.99 -18.23 -1.07
CA LEU A 386 -26.71 -17.75 -1.57
C LEU A 386 -25.89 -18.90 -2.17
N PRO A 387 -25.23 -18.72 -3.33
CA PRO A 387 -24.97 -17.44 -4.01
C PRO A 387 -26.10 -16.93 -4.91
N ASP A 388 -27.08 -17.77 -5.27
CA ASP A 388 -28.07 -17.52 -6.32
C ASP A 388 -28.88 -16.21 -6.17
N GLN A 389 -29.12 -15.77 -4.94
CA GLN A 389 -29.95 -14.60 -4.62
C GLN A 389 -29.17 -13.47 -3.94
N ILE A 390 -27.84 -13.42 -4.10
CA ILE A 390 -26.98 -12.45 -3.43
C ILE A 390 -27.35 -10.99 -3.75
N GLU A 391 -27.69 -10.67 -5.01
CA GLU A 391 -28.09 -9.31 -5.40
C GLU A 391 -29.38 -8.85 -4.69
N ARG A 392 -30.30 -9.77 -4.42
CA ARG A 392 -31.53 -9.47 -3.67
C ARG A 392 -31.25 -9.30 -2.18
N PHE A 393 -30.27 -10.03 -1.65
CA PHE A 393 -29.84 -9.92 -0.26
C PHE A 393 -29.08 -8.62 0.03
N LEU A 394 -28.15 -8.24 -0.86
CA LEU A 394 -27.30 -7.05 -0.68
C LEU A 394 -27.95 -5.76 -1.21
N GLY A 395 -28.85 -5.86 -2.19
CA GLY A 395 -29.46 -4.73 -2.88
C GLY A 395 -28.70 -4.29 -4.14
N PRO A 396 -29.28 -3.34 -4.92
CA PRO A 396 -28.78 -2.97 -6.23
C PRO A 396 -27.45 -2.18 -6.21
N ASP A 397 -27.12 -1.52 -5.09
CA ASP A 397 -25.92 -0.71 -4.94
C ASP A 397 -24.75 -1.49 -4.32
N ALA A 398 -24.85 -2.82 -4.26
CA ALA A 398 -23.85 -3.67 -3.65
C ALA A 398 -22.55 -3.73 -4.46
N CYS A 399 -21.42 -3.50 -3.80
CA CYS A 399 -20.09 -3.69 -4.38
C CYS A 399 -19.57 -5.11 -4.12
N PHE A 400 -18.60 -5.55 -4.92
CA PHE A 400 -17.85 -6.80 -4.70
C PHE A 400 -18.70 -8.08 -4.70
N VAL A 401 -19.88 -8.05 -5.34
CA VAL A 401 -20.93 -9.08 -5.26
C VAL A 401 -20.37 -10.50 -5.47
N ASP A 402 -19.55 -10.70 -6.50
CA ASP A 402 -18.99 -12.01 -6.82
C ASP A 402 -18.12 -12.57 -5.68
N SER A 403 -17.15 -11.79 -5.19
CA SER A 403 -16.24 -12.22 -4.11
C SER A 403 -16.93 -12.30 -2.75
N LEU A 404 -17.87 -11.39 -2.47
CA LEU A 404 -18.62 -11.38 -1.23
C LEU A 404 -19.53 -12.61 -1.14
N SER A 405 -20.18 -12.98 -2.23
CA SER A 405 -21.00 -14.17 -2.29
C SER A 405 -20.19 -15.45 -2.03
N GLU A 406 -19.02 -15.59 -2.67
CA GLU A 406 -18.13 -16.73 -2.46
C GLU A 406 -17.68 -16.83 -1.00
N ASP A 407 -17.26 -15.70 -0.41
CA ASP A 407 -16.75 -15.69 0.96
C ASP A 407 -17.83 -15.94 2.01
N LEU A 408 -19.07 -15.48 1.80
CA LEU A 408 -20.17 -15.79 2.72
C LEU A 408 -20.48 -17.28 2.76
N VAL A 409 -20.46 -17.94 1.60
CA VAL A 409 -20.62 -19.39 1.51
C VAL A 409 -19.46 -20.07 2.22
N HIS A 410 -18.22 -19.67 1.91
CA HIS A 410 -17.03 -20.24 2.54
C HIS A 410 -17.03 -20.05 4.07
N LEU A 411 -17.45 -18.87 4.55
CA LEU A 411 -17.55 -18.58 5.98
C LEU A 411 -18.47 -19.57 6.68
N CYS A 412 -19.65 -19.82 6.12
CA CYS A 412 -20.60 -20.75 6.73
C CYS A 412 -20.12 -22.20 6.61
N TYR A 413 -19.48 -22.60 5.51
CA TYR A 413 -19.01 -23.98 5.33
C TYR A 413 -17.76 -24.35 6.12
N SER A 414 -17.01 -23.36 6.59
CA SER A 414 -15.82 -23.56 7.42
C SER A 414 -16.03 -24.52 8.60
N PRO A 415 -15.03 -25.35 8.95
CA PRO A 415 -15.09 -26.20 10.14
C PRO A 415 -15.09 -25.41 11.46
N LEU A 416 -14.73 -24.12 11.41
CA LEU A 416 -14.71 -23.22 12.56
C LEU A 416 -16.02 -22.44 12.74
N ALA A 417 -16.93 -22.51 11.78
CA ALA A 417 -18.23 -21.83 11.85
C ALA A 417 -19.21 -22.58 12.75
N GLY A 418 -20.03 -21.81 13.48
CA GLY A 418 -21.23 -22.31 14.16
C GLY A 418 -22.22 -22.98 13.21
N ASP A 419 -23.18 -23.71 13.77
CA ASP A 419 -24.30 -24.31 13.03
C ASP A 419 -25.25 -23.22 12.52
N LEU A 420 -25.43 -22.17 13.33
CA LEU A 420 -26.01 -20.90 12.89
C LEU A 420 -24.97 -19.79 13.02
N VAL A 421 -24.90 -18.91 12.01
CA VAL A 421 -24.09 -17.70 12.03
C VAL A 421 -25.02 -16.50 12.16
N LEU A 422 -24.78 -15.65 13.15
CA LEU A 422 -25.54 -14.43 13.40
C LEU A 422 -24.86 -13.26 12.68
N GLY A 423 -25.63 -12.49 11.91
CA GLY A 423 -25.19 -11.30 11.21
C GLY A 423 -25.89 -10.04 11.69
N GLY A 424 -25.11 -9.00 11.95
CA GLY A 424 -25.57 -7.68 12.39
C GLY A 424 -26.02 -6.76 11.27
N TRP A 425 -25.99 -7.20 10.01
CA TRP A 425 -26.35 -6.39 8.84
C TRP A 425 -27.55 -6.98 8.10
N LYS A 426 -28.44 -6.11 7.61
CA LYS A 426 -29.48 -6.43 6.62
C LYS A 426 -29.75 -5.22 5.73
N LEU A 427 -30.20 -5.45 4.49
CA LEU A 427 -30.61 -4.38 3.58
C LEU A 427 -31.73 -3.52 4.19
N GLY A 428 -31.58 -2.20 4.13
CA GLY A 428 -32.56 -1.23 4.66
C GLY A 428 -32.65 -1.16 6.19
N GLY A 429 -31.93 -2.02 6.92
CA GLY A 429 -31.85 -2.00 8.39
C GLY A 429 -30.72 -1.13 8.93
N THR A 430 -30.80 -0.78 10.22
CA THR A 430 -29.67 -0.21 10.94
C THR A 430 -28.69 -1.32 11.32
N PRO A 431 -27.40 -1.23 10.96
CA PRO A 431 -26.39 -2.21 11.37
C PRO A 431 -26.29 -2.34 12.89
N VAL A 432 -26.06 -3.57 13.36
CA VAL A 432 -26.06 -3.95 14.78
C VAL A 432 -24.70 -4.53 15.15
N SER A 433 -24.14 -4.06 16.27
CA SER A 433 -23.03 -4.75 16.94
C SER A 433 -23.59 -5.53 18.12
N PHE A 434 -23.21 -6.79 18.26
CA PHE A 434 -23.66 -7.62 19.38
C PHE A 434 -23.11 -7.15 20.75
N PRO A 435 -21.85 -6.71 20.88
CA PRO A 435 -21.36 -6.01 22.07
C PRO A 435 -21.72 -4.50 22.08
N LEU A 436 -21.35 -3.80 23.16
CA LEU A 436 -21.53 -2.36 23.33
C LEU A 436 -20.54 -1.54 22.47
N GLU A 437 -20.75 -1.52 21.16
CA GLU A 437 -19.91 -0.84 20.17
C GLU A 437 -20.76 0.02 19.21
N ASN A 438 -20.31 1.26 18.95
CA ASN A 438 -20.97 2.25 18.08
C ASN A 438 -20.43 2.25 16.64
N GLY A 439 -19.31 1.56 16.42
CA GLY A 439 -18.84 1.18 15.11
C GLY A 439 -18.46 -0.29 15.15
N ALA A 440 -18.64 -1.02 14.05
CA ALA A 440 -18.22 -2.41 13.99
C ALA A 440 -17.83 -2.81 12.56
N HIS A 441 -17.18 -3.97 12.47
CA HIS A 441 -16.76 -4.59 11.23
C HIS A 441 -16.71 -6.12 11.42
N ALA A 442 -16.68 -6.89 10.34
CA ALA A 442 -16.57 -8.36 10.19
C ALA A 442 -17.71 -8.95 9.33
N GLY A 443 -18.82 -8.24 9.16
CA GLY A 443 -19.97 -8.67 8.36
C GLY A 443 -19.91 -8.21 6.89
N PRO A 444 -21.02 -8.40 6.15
CA PRO A 444 -21.16 -8.06 4.73
C PRO A 444 -21.61 -6.63 4.46
N GLY A 445 -21.67 -5.76 5.47
CA GLY A 445 -22.11 -4.38 5.30
C GLY A 445 -21.19 -3.59 4.35
N PRO A 446 -21.77 -2.70 3.52
CA PRO A 446 -21.02 -2.04 2.47
C PRO A 446 -19.89 -1.16 3.01
N ASN A 447 -20.04 -0.53 4.20
CA ASN A 447 -18.97 0.29 4.75
C ASN A 447 -17.92 -0.52 5.53
N GLU A 448 -18.22 -1.73 6.00
CA GLU A 448 -17.26 -2.60 6.69
C GLU A 448 -16.40 -3.42 5.72
N THR A 449 -16.94 -3.83 4.56
CA THR A 449 -16.19 -4.56 3.52
C THR A 449 -15.34 -3.67 2.62
N HIS A 450 -15.61 -2.36 2.61
CA HIS A 450 -14.95 -1.39 1.74
C HIS A 450 -13.74 -0.75 2.44
N GLY A 451 -12.60 -1.43 2.36
CA GLY A 451 -11.29 -0.87 2.67
C GLY A 451 -10.74 -0.03 1.50
N PHE A 452 -9.51 0.48 1.66
CA PHE A 452 -8.81 1.14 0.56
C PHE A 452 -7.36 0.66 0.47
N ALA A 453 -6.78 0.77 -0.72
CA ALA A 453 -5.34 0.68 -0.93
C ALA A 453 -4.83 1.97 -1.59
N LEU A 454 -3.88 2.65 -0.96
CA LEU A 454 -3.20 3.81 -1.49
C LEU A 454 -1.80 3.39 -1.96
N LEU A 455 -1.67 3.18 -3.27
CA LEU A 455 -0.50 2.59 -3.91
C LEU A 455 0.19 3.60 -4.85
N PRO A 456 1.50 3.47 -5.07
CA PRO A 456 2.16 4.24 -6.13
C PRO A 456 1.64 3.81 -7.52
N GLN A 457 1.68 4.70 -8.51
CA GLN A 457 1.12 4.49 -9.85
C GLN A 457 1.52 3.14 -10.47
N GLU A 458 2.79 2.77 -10.34
CA GLU A 458 3.36 1.52 -10.87
C GLU A 458 2.79 0.24 -10.22
N ALA A 459 2.26 0.33 -9.00
CA ALA A 459 1.65 -0.80 -8.30
C ALA A 459 0.11 -0.79 -8.39
N SER A 460 -0.46 0.22 -9.04
CA SER A 460 -1.90 0.50 -9.04
C SER A 460 -2.69 -0.25 -10.12
N GLU A 461 -2.06 -1.15 -10.87
CA GLU A 461 -2.74 -2.02 -11.85
C GLU A 461 -3.73 -2.94 -11.15
N LEU A 462 -4.98 -2.96 -11.61
CA LEU A 462 -6.03 -3.84 -11.10
C LEU A 462 -6.03 -5.18 -11.85
N PRO A 463 -6.50 -6.27 -11.24
CA PRO A 463 -6.73 -7.53 -11.94
C PRO A 463 -7.65 -7.34 -13.17
N PRO A 464 -7.46 -8.09 -14.27
CA PRO A 464 -8.23 -7.88 -15.51
C PRO A 464 -9.71 -8.26 -15.38
N ASP A 465 -10.05 -9.08 -14.38
CA ASP A 465 -11.38 -9.62 -14.12
C ASP A 465 -12.22 -8.78 -13.14
N ARG A 466 -11.62 -7.81 -12.45
CA ARG A 466 -12.31 -6.98 -11.46
C ARG A 466 -11.73 -5.57 -11.34
N ASP A 467 -12.55 -4.63 -10.88
CA ASP A 467 -12.20 -3.21 -10.70
C ASP A 467 -11.73 -2.86 -9.28
N TYR A 468 -11.47 -3.86 -8.43
CA TYR A 468 -11.02 -3.70 -7.04
C TYR A 468 -9.85 -4.63 -6.70
N LEU A 469 -9.16 -4.31 -5.60
CA LEU A 469 -8.14 -5.17 -5.00
C LEU A 469 -8.71 -5.97 -3.84
N ARG A 470 -8.25 -7.21 -3.68
CA ARG A 470 -8.45 -8.04 -2.49
C ARG A 470 -7.11 -8.22 -1.75
N PRO A 471 -7.10 -8.57 -0.45
CA PRO A 471 -5.88 -8.87 0.30
C PRO A 471 -4.87 -9.77 -0.41
N LEU A 472 -5.32 -10.82 -1.10
CA LEU A 472 -4.45 -11.69 -1.89
C LEU A 472 -3.72 -10.97 -3.03
N ASP A 473 -4.33 -9.97 -3.68
CA ASP A 473 -3.68 -9.20 -4.75
C ASP A 473 -2.49 -8.40 -4.18
N LEU A 474 -2.66 -7.85 -2.98
CA LEU A 474 -1.58 -7.14 -2.28
C LEU A 474 -0.46 -8.12 -1.90
N HIS A 475 -0.80 -9.31 -1.40
CA HIS A 475 0.15 -10.38 -1.09
C HIS A 475 1.02 -10.70 -2.31
N GLU A 476 0.39 -11.02 -3.45
CA GLU A 476 1.08 -11.41 -4.67
C GLU A 476 1.96 -10.29 -5.23
N LYS A 477 1.46 -9.05 -5.25
CA LYS A 477 2.25 -7.92 -5.75
C LYS A 477 3.47 -7.66 -4.86
N VAL A 478 3.35 -7.71 -3.52
CA VAL A 478 4.51 -7.53 -2.62
C VAL A 478 5.49 -8.69 -2.76
N ARG A 479 4.99 -9.94 -2.86
CA ARG A 479 5.83 -11.13 -3.06
C ARG A 479 6.67 -11.01 -4.33
N ASN A 480 6.05 -10.57 -5.44
CA ASN A 480 6.73 -10.37 -6.71
C ASN A 480 7.79 -9.25 -6.63
N LEU A 481 7.57 -8.22 -5.81
CA LEU A 481 8.54 -7.17 -5.56
C LEU A 481 9.74 -7.62 -4.72
N LEU A 482 9.52 -8.50 -3.74
CA LEU A 482 10.59 -9.02 -2.89
C LEU A 482 11.42 -10.12 -3.57
N HIS A 483 10.79 -10.89 -4.47
CA HIS A 483 11.39 -12.05 -5.12
C HIS A 483 11.19 -12.02 -6.65
N PRO A 484 11.72 -11.00 -7.36
CA PRO A 484 11.51 -10.83 -8.80
C PRO A 484 12.11 -11.97 -9.64
N ASP A 485 13.07 -12.72 -9.10
CA ASP A 485 13.76 -13.82 -9.79
C ASP A 485 13.02 -15.17 -9.70
N GLN A 486 11.94 -15.29 -8.92
CA GLN A 486 11.32 -16.60 -8.64
C GLN A 486 10.15 -17.01 -9.55
N GLU A 487 9.60 -16.16 -10.42
CA GLU A 487 8.65 -16.59 -11.47
C GLU A 487 8.26 -15.43 -12.40
N GLY A 488 8.18 -15.69 -13.71
CA GLY A 488 7.33 -14.97 -14.68
C GLY A 488 7.68 -13.53 -15.08
N SER A 489 8.36 -12.71 -14.27
CA SER A 489 8.56 -11.28 -14.59
C SER A 489 9.48 -11.03 -15.80
N ARG A 490 10.36 -11.99 -16.13
CA ARG A 490 11.25 -11.91 -17.31
C ARG A 490 10.55 -12.28 -18.63
N ALA A 491 9.31 -12.81 -18.59
CA ALA A 491 8.59 -13.25 -19.78
C ALA A 491 7.89 -12.10 -20.52
N ARG A 492 7.53 -11.00 -19.84
CA ARG A 492 6.80 -9.88 -20.46
C ARG A 492 7.65 -9.03 -21.44
N SER A 493 8.99 -9.07 -21.36
CA SER A 493 9.84 -8.32 -22.30
C SER A 493 10.24 -9.09 -23.58
N ARG A 494 10.00 -10.42 -23.62
CA ARG A 494 10.49 -11.27 -24.72
C ARG A 494 9.48 -11.56 -25.82
N ASP A 495 8.19 -11.27 -25.59
CA ASP A 495 7.13 -11.51 -26.57
C ASP A 495 6.61 -10.19 -27.15
N ARG A 496 7.44 -9.53 -27.97
CA ARG A 496 7.00 -8.45 -28.87
C ARG A 496 7.59 -8.63 -30.26
N SER A 497 7.02 -9.57 -31.00
CA SER A 497 6.84 -9.38 -32.43
C SER A 497 5.51 -8.63 -32.61
N THR A 498 5.46 -7.53 -33.38
CA THR A 498 4.43 -7.31 -34.43
C THR A 498 4.39 -5.93 -35.05
N ASP A 499 4.93 -4.85 -34.45
CA ASP A 499 4.89 -3.54 -35.12
C ASP A 499 6.28 -2.93 -35.28
N ARG A 500 6.91 -3.20 -36.44
CA ARG A 500 8.22 -2.61 -36.78
C ARG A 500 8.12 -1.09 -36.91
N ASP A 501 6.93 -0.52 -37.11
CA ASP A 501 6.81 0.90 -37.43
C ASP A 501 6.72 1.77 -36.17
N ILE A 502 6.46 1.18 -34.99
CA ILE A 502 6.38 1.91 -33.72
C ILE A 502 7.71 1.90 -32.97
N LEU A 503 8.19 3.09 -32.61
CA LEU A 503 9.43 3.31 -31.88
C LEU A 503 9.18 4.09 -30.59
N ARG A 504 9.59 3.54 -29.45
CA ARG A 504 9.53 4.18 -28.14
C ARG A 504 10.88 4.80 -27.81
N VAL A 505 10.91 6.10 -27.53
CA VAL A 505 12.16 6.81 -27.26
C VAL A 505 12.08 7.62 -25.98
N VAL A 506 13.20 7.70 -25.27
CA VAL A 506 13.33 8.50 -24.03
C VAL A 506 14.58 9.37 -24.11
N THR A 507 14.46 10.62 -23.69
CA THR A 507 15.61 11.43 -23.28
C THR A 507 15.51 11.77 -21.80
N TYR A 508 16.63 11.67 -21.08
CA TYR A 508 16.65 11.90 -19.64
C TYR A 508 18.01 12.39 -19.14
N ASN A 509 18.05 13.63 -18.65
CA ASN A 509 19.15 14.12 -17.84
C ASN A 509 19.08 13.47 -16.45
N VAL A 510 20.07 12.65 -16.11
CA VAL A 510 20.06 11.85 -14.88
C VAL A 510 20.81 12.49 -13.72
N HIS A 511 21.42 13.67 -13.92
CA HIS A 511 22.12 14.44 -12.90
C HIS A 511 23.14 13.61 -12.09
N SER A 512 24.01 12.87 -12.78
CA SER A 512 24.97 11.91 -12.18
C SER A 512 24.28 10.89 -11.27
N CYS A 513 23.07 10.49 -11.64
CA CYS A 513 22.13 9.65 -10.88
C CYS A 513 21.85 10.18 -9.46
N LEU A 514 22.03 11.48 -9.21
CA LEU A 514 21.83 12.12 -7.91
C LEU A 514 20.35 12.35 -7.65
N GLY A 515 19.81 11.60 -6.70
CA GLY A 515 18.46 11.86 -6.24
C GLY A 515 18.35 13.08 -5.32
N SER A 516 17.12 13.56 -5.15
CA SER A 516 16.78 14.59 -4.15
C SER A 516 16.98 14.13 -2.70
N ASP A 517 17.21 12.84 -2.50
CA ASP A 517 17.67 12.23 -1.25
C ASP A 517 19.19 12.34 -1.02
N GLY A 518 19.92 12.95 -1.97
CA GLY A 518 21.36 13.17 -1.90
C GLY A 518 22.20 11.95 -2.27
N LYS A 519 21.61 10.90 -2.85
CA LYS A 519 22.30 9.65 -3.16
C LYS A 519 22.42 9.40 -4.66
N ARG A 520 23.51 8.74 -5.06
CA ARG A 520 23.73 8.31 -6.44
C ARG A 520 23.30 6.86 -6.62
N HIS A 521 22.19 6.63 -7.32
CA HIS A 521 21.64 5.29 -7.54
C HIS A 521 21.29 5.05 -9.00
N PRO A 522 22.23 4.54 -9.82
CA PRO A 522 21.97 4.26 -11.25
C PRO A 522 20.85 3.24 -11.45
N THR A 523 20.77 2.21 -10.60
CA THR A 523 19.67 1.24 -10.60
C THR A 523 18.28 1.92 -10.49
N ARG A 524 18.13 3.03 -9.75
CA ARG A 524 16.86 3.77 -9.66
C ARG A 524 16.43 4.35 -11.01
N ILE A 525 17.40 4.84 -11.78
CA ILE A 525 17.17 5.33 -13.15
C ILE A 525 16.79 4.17 -14.05
N ALA A 526 17.50 3.04 -13.96
CA ALA A 526 17.19 1.84 -14.73
C ALA A 526 15.77 1.34 -14.46
N GLU A 527 15.32 1.27 -13.19
CA GLU A 527 13.95 0.88 -12.85
C GLU A 527 12.88 1.79 -13.47
N ILE A 528 13.11 3.12 -13.51
CA ILE A 528 12.22 4.06 -14.21
C ILE A 528 12.16 3.73 -15.70
N LEU A 529 13.31 3.48 -16.32
CA LEU A 529 13.40 3.19 -17.75
C LEU A 529 12.81 1.81 -18.09
N THR A 530 12.94 0.81 -17.22
CA THR A 530 12.29 -0.50 -17.36
C THR A 530 10.77 -0.36 -17.44
N GLU A 531 10.17 0.50 -16.61
CA GLU A 531 8.72 0.77 -16.64
C GLU A 531 8.25 1.48 -17.91
N LEU A 532 9.13 2.30 -18.52
CA LEU A 532 8.82 2.99 -19.77
C LEU A 532 9.03 2.12 -21.02
N ASP A 533 9.77 1.02 -20.87
CA ASP A 533 10.02 0.03 -21.93
C ASP A 533 10.47 0.68 -23.27
N PRO A 534 11.47 1.58 -23.28
CA PRO A 534 11.91 2.27 -24.49
C PRO A 534 12.74 1.35 -25.40
N ASP A 535 12.75 1.65 -26.70
CA ASP A 535 13.62 0.99 -27.68
C ASP A 535 14.98 1.71 -27.79
N ILE A 536 14.98 3.04 -27.63
CA ILE A 536 16.18 3.90 -27.68
C ILE A 536 16.14 4.92 -26.53
N ILE A 537 17.28 5.11 -25.86
CA ILE A 537 17.43 6.01 -24.71
C ILE A 537 18.62 6.95 -24.93
N ALA A 538 18.40 8.25 -24.76
CA ALA A 538 19.45 9.26 -24.68
C ALA A 538 19.59 9.74 -23.23
N LEU A 539 20.73 9.46 -22.59
CA LEU A 539 21.04 9.87 -21.23
C LEU A 539 22.09 10.98 -21.21
N GLN A 540 21.91 11.97 -20.34
CA GLN A 540 22.85 13.06 -20.12
C GLN A 540 23.33 13.08 -18.67
N GLU A 541 24.51 13.65 -18.44
CA GLU A 541 25.11 13.82 -17.11
C GLU A 541 25.45 12.52 -16.38
N LEU A 542 26.17 11.61 -17.02
CA LEU A 542 26.60 10.33 -16.42
C LEU A 542 28.05 10.41 -15.94
N ASP A 543 28.31 9.89 -14.75
CA ASP A 543 29.67 9.70 -14.22
C ASP A 543 30.22 8.33 -14.65
N ARG A 544 31.50 8.28 -15.01
CA ARG A 544 32.27 7.05 -15.25
C ARG A 544 33.61 7.12 -14.53
N GLY A 545 33.80 6.28 -13.52
CA GLY A 545 35.07 6.16 -12.79
C GLY A 545 35.36 7.28 -11.78
N ILE A 546 34.47 8.26 -11.60
CA ILE A 546 34.68 9.40 -10.69
C ILE A 546 34.49 8.99 -9.21
N GLU A 547 35.32 9.50 -8.31
CA GLU A 547 35.24 9.20 -6.86
C GLU A 547 33.86 9.56 -6.25
N ARG A 548 33.25 10.67 -6.68
CA ARG A 548 31.92 11.10 -6.19
C ARG A 548 30.79 10.11 -6.49
N SER A 549 30.98 9.22 -7.46
CA SER A 549 30.06 8.11 -7.79
C SER A 549 30.55 6.76 -7.26
N GLY A 550 31.57 6.75 -6.40
CA GLY A 550 32.20 5.53 -5.91
C GLY A 550 33.00 4.79 -6.98
N GLY A 551 33.41 5.47 -8.05
CA GLY A 551 34.10 4.87 -9.20
C GLY A 551 33.20 4.07 -10.14
N VAL A 552 31.88 4.11 -9.95
CA VAL A 552 30.91 3.36 -10.75
C VAL A 552 30.79 3.96 -12.16
N ASP A 553 30.75 3.08 -13.17
CA ASP A 553 30.29 3.44 -14.52
C ASP A 553 28.76 3.37 -14.56
N GLN A 554 28.13 4.53 -14.43
CA GLN A 554 26.68 4.64 -14.32
C GLN A 554 25.97 4.19 -15.60
N ALA A 555 26.57 4.48 -16.76
CA ALA A 555 25.99 4.12 -18.05
C ALA A 555 25.95 2.60 -18.23
N VAL A 556 27.05 1.92 -17.87
CA VAL A 556 27.15 0.45 -17.93
C VAL A 556 26.20 -0.21 -16.94
N GLU A 557 26.07 0.29 -15.71
CA GLU A 557 25.14 -0.27 -14.72
C GLU A 557 23.68 -0.20 -15.22
N ILE A 558 23.28 0.95 -15.77
CA ILE A 558 21.94 1.15 -16.33
C ILE A 558 21.72 0.23 -17.54
N ALA A 559 22.66 0.20 -18.49
CA ALA A 559 22.55 -0.64 -19.70
C ALA A 559 22.46 -2.14 -19.36
N ARG A 560 23.24 -2.60 -18.37
CA ARG A 560 23.20 -3.99 -17.89
C ARG A 560 21.84 -4.34 -17.27
N HIS A 561 21.23 -3.44 -16.51
CA HIS A 561 19.92 -3.67 -15.92
C HIS A 561 18.80 -3.71 -16.98
N LEU A 562 18.94 -2.92 -18.05
CA LEU A 562 17.98 -2.84 -19.16
C LEU A 562 18.21 -3.90 -20.26
N GLU A 563 19.29 -4.67 -20.19
CA GLU A 563 19.74 -5.59 -21.24
C GLU A 563 19.90 -4.90 -22.61
N MET A 564 20.49 -3.70 -22.64
CA MET A 564 20.66 -2.87 -23.84
C MET A 564 22.13 -2.68 -24.25
N GLU A 565 22.37 -2.48 -25.54
CA GLU A 565 23.66 -1.99 -26.05
C GLU A 565 23.85 -0.51 -25.69
N LEU A 566 25.11 -0.08 -25.58
CA LEU A 566 25.51 1.23 -25.05
C LEU A 566 26.69 1.81 -25.82
N HIS A 567 26.63 3.11 -26.15
CA HIS A 567 27.83 3.94 -26.37
C HIS A 567 27.83 5.13 -25.43
N PHE A 568 28.96 5.34 -24.75
CA PHE A 568 29.21 6.48 -23.87
C PHE A 568 30.29 7.40 -24.47
N HIS A 569 30.11 8.71 -24.32
CA HIS A 569 31.13 9.70 -24.68
C HIS A 569 31.39 10.70 -23.55
N PRO A 570 32.66 10.86 -23.10
CA PRO A 570 33.02 11.88 -22.15
C PRO A 570 32.90 13.28 -22.79
N SER A 571 32.06 14.14 -22.22
CA SER A 571 32.03 15.58 -22.55
C SER A 571 33.10 16.35 -21.76
N ILE A 572 33.49 15.82 -20.60
CA ILE A 572 34.56 16.31 -19.74
C ILE A 572 35.41 15.11 -19.33
N GLU A 573 36.71 15.19 -19.61
CA GLU A 573 37.73 14.31 -19.04
C GLU A 573 38.28 15.00 -17.80
N ILE A 574 38.12 14.39 -16.62
CA ILE A 574 38.67 14.83 -15.33
C ILE A 574 39.81 13.86 -15.01
N GLU A 575 40.88 14.32 -14.32
CA GLU A 575 42.00 13.44 -13.91
C GLU A 575 41.53 12.18 -13.15
N GLU A 576 40.36 12.27 -12.49
CA GLU A 576 39.76 11.25 -11.64
C GLU A 576 38.63 10.44 -12.33
N GLY A 577 38.30 10.71 -13.61
CA GLY A 577 37.26 10.00 -14.36
C GLY A 577 36.55 10.84 -15.42
N ASP A 578 35.47 10.30 -15.99
CA ASP A 578 34.75 10.88 -17.13
C ASP A 578 33.34 11.31 -16.76
N TYR A 579 32.90 12.43 -17.34
CA TYR A 579 31.51 12.91 -17.24
C TYR A 579 30.96 13.17 -18.64
N GLY A 580 29.78 12.62 -18.94
CA GLY A 580 29.33 12.61 -20.33
C GLY A 580 27.90 12.16 -20.58
N ASN A 581 27.65 11.81 -21.84
CA ASN A 581 26.35 11.40 -22.35
C ASN A 581 26.42 9.93 -22.78
N ALA A 582 25.26 9.29 -22.92
CA ALA A 582 25.15 7.92 -23.41
C ALA A 582 23.94 7.71 -24.32
N ILE A 583 24.08 6.85 -25.32
CA ILE A 583 22.95 6.30 -26.08
C ILE A 583 22.85 4.83 -25.75
N LEU A 584 21.66 4.39 -25.34
CA LEU A 584 21.34 2.98 -25.13
C LEU A 584 20.29 2.54 -26.15
N SER A 585 20.37 1.29 -26.59
CA SER A 585 19.45 0.73 -27.58
C SER A 585 19.23 -0.75 -27.34
N ARG A 586 17.98 -1.20 -27.53
CA ARG A 586 17.63 -2.64 -27.58
C ARG A 586 18.11 -3.31 -28.86
N HIS A 587 18.31 -2.52 -29.91
CA HIS A 587 18.74 -2.96 -31.24
C HIS A 587 20.23 -2.69 -31.45
N PRO A 588 20.89 -3.36 -32.42
CA PRO A 588 22.29 -3.14 -32.72
C PRO A 588 22.64 -1.66 -32.90
N LEU A 589 23.65 -1.21 -32.15
CA LEU A 589 24.01 0.19 -31.97
C LEU A 589 25.46 0.43 -32.44
N HIS A 590 25.61 1.22 -33.50
CA HIS A 590 26.89 1.51 -34.12
C HIS A 590 27.28 2.98 -33.93
N LEU A 591 28.40 3.25 -33.27
CA LEU A 591 28.91 4.61 -33.13
C LEU A 591 29.35 5.17 -34.49
N VAL A 592 28.89 6.38 -34.84
CA VAL A 592 29.30 7.08 -36.07
C VAL A 592 30.28 8.20 -35.74
N LYS A 593 29.94 9.05 -34.76
CA LYS A 593 30.77 10.16 -34.29
C LYS A 593 30.48 10.45 -32.82
N ALA A 594 31.51 10.77 -32.06
CA ALA A 594 31.34 11.44 -30.78
C ALA A 594 32.45 12.48 -30.63
N GLY A 595 32.12 13.66 -30.12
CA GLY A 595 33.09 14.74 -30.04
C GLY A 595 32.58 16.02 -29.39
N PRO A 596 33.50 16.96 -29.14
CA PRO A 596 33.21 18.22 -28.49
C PRO A 596 32.39 19.15 -29.39
N LEU A 597 31.56 19.99 -28.75
CA LEU A 597 30.87 21.10 -29.39
C LEU A 597 31.60 22.43 -29.13
N PRO A 598 31.43 23.45 -30.01
CA PRO A 598 32.12 24.72 -29.85
C PRO A 598 31.86 25.38 -28.49
N THR A 599 32.93 25.90 -27.89
CA THR A 599 32.91 26.71 -26.66
C THR A 599 33.29 28.15 -26.99
N LEU A 600 32.92 29.11 -26.14
CA LEU A 600 33.37 30.51 -26.31
C LEU A 600 34.83 30.68 -25.85
N GLU A 601 35.71 31.02 -26.79
CA GLU A 601 37.13 31.30 -26.51
C GLU A 601 37.32 32.39 -25.43
N GLY A 602 38.35 32.24 -24.60
CA GLY A 602 38.70 33.20 -23.54
C GLY A 602 37.89 33.07 -22.24
N ARG A 603 36.90 32.18 -22.15
CA ARG A 603 36.13 31.93 -20.92
C ARG A 603 36.44 30.58 -20.29
N LYS A 604 37.55 30.50 -19.53
CA LYS A 604 38.03 29.29 -18.84
C LYS A 604 37.05 28.62 -17.86
N LYS A 605 35.91 29.24 -17.54
CA LYS A 605 34.90 28.73 -16.59
C LYS A 605 33.70 28.04 -17.26
N LEU A 606 33.64 27.97 -18.59
CA LEU A 606 32.54 27.27 -19.26
C LEU A 606 32.83 25.77 -19.30
N GLU A 607 31.85 24.99 -18.89
CA GLU A 607 31.89 23.54 -18.94
C GLU A 607 31.89 23.05 -20.38
N ARG A 608 32.79 22.12 -20.73
CA ARG A 608 32.86 21.57 -22.08
C ARG A 608 31.64 20.69 -22.36
N ARG A 609 31.08 20.82 -23.56
CA ARG A 609 29.92 20.06 -24.03
C ARG A 609 30.27 19.24 -25.26
N GLY A 610 29.54 18.15 -25.48
CA GLY A 610 29.73 17.27 -26.62
C GLY A 610 28.42 16.68 -27.13
N ALA A 611 28.54 15.93 -28.22
CA ALA A 611 27.43 15.17 -28.78
C ALA A 611 27.88 13.75 -29.16
N ILE A 612 26.91 12.84 -29.18
CA ILE A 612 27.06 11.46 -29.65
C ILE A 612 26.13 11.31 -30.84
N TRP A 613 26.63 10.71 -31.90
CA TRP A 613 25.88 10.27 -33.05
C TRP A 613 26.13 8.77 -33.25
N ALA A 614 25.06 7.99 -33.11
CA ALA A 614 25.05 6.57 -33.37
C ALA A 614 23.98 6.20 -34.39
N ARG A 615 24.17 5.07 -35.05
CA ARG A 615 23.25 4.46 -35.99
C ARG A 615 22.64 3.22 -35.35
N VAL A 616 21.32 3.12 -35.34
CA VAL A 616 20.57 1.98 -34.80
C VAL A 616 19.87 1.25 -35.93
N ASP A 617 20.05 -0.07 -36.02
CA ASP A 617 19.47 -0.88 -37.09
C ASP A 617 18.15 -1.54 -36.61
N ILE A 618 17.00 -1.09 -37.13
CA ILE A 618 15.65 -1.54 -36.72
C ILE A 618 14.85 -2.03 -37.93
N GLY A 619 14.59 -3.34 -37.97
CA GLY A 619 13.76 -3.94 -39.01
C GLY A 619 14.38 -3.91 -40.41
N GLY A 620 15.71 -3.78 -40.52
CA GLY A 620 16.45 -3.71 -41.79
C GLY A 620 16.79 -2.30 -42.26
N GLU A 621 16.36 -1.27 -41.53
CA GLU A 621 16.68 0.14 -41.81
C GLU A 621 17.56 0.74 -40.71
N SER A 622 18.43 1.67 -41.10
CA SER A 622 19.28 2.41 -40.18
C SER A 622 18.65 3.75 -39.78
N ILE A 623 18.52 4.00 -38.48
CA ILE A 623 18.05 5.27 -37.92
C ILE A 623 19.23 5.98 -37.26
N GLN A 624 19.38 7.28 -37.54
CA GLN A 624 20.44 8.13 -36.97
C GLN A 624 19.97 8.73 -35.65
N ILE A 625 20.70 8.47 -34.57
CA ILE A 625 20.39 8.94 -33.22
C ILE A 625 21.48 9.89 -32.74
N PHE A 626 21.09 11.11 -32.41
CA PHE A 626 21.94 12.13 -31.83
C PHE A 626 21.54 12.36 -30.37
N ASN A 627 22.52 12.38 -29.47
CA ASN A 627 22.36 12.75 -28.07
C ASN A 627 23.30 13.91 -27.71
N THR A 628 22.79 14.96 -27.04
CA THR A 628 23.61 16.09 -26.61
C THR A 628 23.14 16.69 -25.28
N HIS A 629 24.03 17.47 -24.67
CA HIS A 629 23.72 18.34 -23.54
C HIS A 629 24.37 19.71 -23.82
N LEU A 630 23.58 20.77 -24.02
CA LEU A 630 24.10 22.09 -24.40
C LEU A 630 24.46 22.98 -23.20
N GLY A 631 25.30 24.00 -23.45
CA GLY A 631 25.78 24.92 -22.41
C GLY A 631 24.70 25.83 -21.82
N LEU A 632 25.00 26.44 -20.66
CA LEU A 632 24.07 27.39 -20.02
C LEU A 632 24.20 28.82 -20.59
N ASN A 633 25.25 29.13 -21.35
CA ASN A 633 25.42 30.45 -21.94
C ASN A 633 24.61 30.59 -23.25
N ARG A 634 23.88 31.71 -23.39
CA ARG A 634 23.01 31.97 -24.56
C ARG A 634 23.75 32.00 -25.90
N GLN A 635 24.93 32.62 -25.97
CA GLN A 635 25.71 32.72 -27.21
C GLN A 635 26.35 31.38 -27.57
N GLU A 636 26.84 30.68 -26.56
CA GLU A 636 27.39 29.33 -26.69
C GLU A 636 26.34 28.36 -27.23
N ARG A 637 25.14 28.30 -26.63
CA ARG A 637 24.05 27.43 -27.11
C ARG A 637 23.72 27.65 -28.57
N LEU A 638 23.70 28.90 -29.03
CA LEU A 638 23.41 29.20 -30.44
C LEU A 638 24.51 28.64 -31.36
N ARG A 639 25.78 28.83 -31.01
CA ARG A 639 26.90 28.25 -31.77
C ARG A 639 26.88 26.73 -31.76
N GLN A 640 26.56 26.13 -30.61
CA GLN A 640 26.46 24.68 -30.47
C GLN A 640 25.29 24.10 -31.29
N ALA A 641 24.11 24.73 -31.24
CA ALA A 641 22.97 24.34 -32.06
C ALA A 641 23.28 24.47 -33.57
N GLN A 642 23.94 25.55 -33.99
CA GLN A 642 24.37 25.72 -35.38
C GLN A 642 25.42 24.67 -35.80
N ALA A 643 26.35 24.33 -34.91
CA ALA A 643 27.34 23.29 -35.18
C ALA A 643 26.68 21.91 -35.36
N LEU A 644 25.68 21.58 -34.55
CA LEU A 644 24.91 20.33 -34.67
C LEU A 644 24.17 20.22 -36.01
N ILE A 645 23.75 21.34 -36.60
CA ILE A 645 23.07 21.39 -37.90
C ILE A 645 24.08 21.36 -39.07
N GLY A 646 25.33 21.75 -38.82
CA GLY A 646 26.35 21.89 -39.85
C GLY A 646 26.86 20.58 -40.46
N GLU A 647 27.77 20.73 -41.43
CA GLU A 647 28.35 19.65 -42.26
C GLU A 647 29.08 18.56 -41.45
N GLU A 648 29.47 18.87 -40.22
CA GLU A 648 30.17 17.94 -39.34
C GLU A 648 29.26 16.99 -38.55
N TRP A 649 27.95 17.26 -38.53
CA TRP A 649 26.97 16.51 -37.73
C TRP A 649 25.74 16.20 -38.59
N LEU A 650 24.61 16.89 -38.40
CA LEU A 650 23.37 16.61 -39.13
C LEU A 650 23.55 16.75 -40.65
N GLY A 651 24.36 17.72 -41.10
CA GLY A 651 24.65 17.94 -42.52
C GLY A 651 25.72 17.04 -43.11
N ASP A 652 26.31 16.13 -42.33
CA ASP A 652 27.31 15.17 -42.83
C ASP A 652 26.66 14.20 -43.82
N SER A 653 27.35 13.91 -44.93
CA SER A 653 26.88 12.99 -45.98
C SER A 653 26.53 11.58 -45.49
N ARG A 654 27.08 11.15 -44.34
CA ARG A 654 26.77 9.86 -43.70
C ARG A 654 25.43 9.89 -42.95
N THR A 655 24.87 11.07 -42.70
CA THR A 655 23.52 11.22 -42.14
C THR A 655 22.50 10.94 -43.22
N SER A 656 22.21 9.66 -43.44
CA SER A 656 21.19 9.19 -44.37
C SER A 656 20.05 8.49 -43.63
N GLY A 657 18.82 8.69 -44.11
CA GLY A 657 17.61 8.09 -43.57
C GLY A 657 16.97 8.86 -42.39
N PRO A 658 16.13 8.19 -41.59
CA PRO A 658 15.43 8.79 -40.47
C PRO A 658 16.39 9.28 -39.37
N VAL A 659 16.14 10.48 -38.86
CA VAL A 659 16.95 11.11 -37.78
C VAL A 659 16.11 11.37 -36.54
N LEU A 660 16.67 11.09 -35.37
CA LEU A 660 16.23 11.56 -34.06
C LEU A 660 17.37 12.30 -33.36
N MET A 661 17.08 13.49 -32.83
CA MET A 661 18.01 14.28 -32.02
C MET A 661 17.39 14.57 -30.67
N MET A 662 18.05 14.09 -29.61
CA MET A 662 17.53 14.03 -28.26
C MET A 662 18.51 14.66 -27.28
N GLY A 663 18.01 15.20 -26.17
CA GLY A 663 18.88 15.64 -25.09
C GLY A 663 18.34 16.79 -24.26
N ASP A 664 19.18 17.26 -23.34
CA ASP A 664 19.00 18.50 -22.60
C ASP A 664 19.66 19.65 -23.38
N PHE A 665 18.83 20.45 -24.04
CA PHE A 665 19.34 21.55 -24.87
C PHE A 665 19.48 22.86 -24.09
N ASN A 666 19.08 22.92 -22.82
CA ASN A 666 19.13 24.13 -22.00
C ASN A 666 18.46 25.36 -22.64
N PHE A 667 17.50 25.16 -23.56
CA PHE A 667 16.77 26.23 -24.23
C PHE A 667 15.26 25.99 -24.24
N ASN A 668 14.48 27.07 -24.33
CA ASN A 668 13.02 27.02 -24.45
C ASN A 668 12.57 27.21 -25.92
N PRO A 669 11.34 26.78 -26.29
CA PRO A 669 10.79 26.89 -27.65
C PRO A 669 10.70 28.28 -28.29
N ARG A 670 11.01 29.36 -27.55
CA ARG A 670 10.98 30.75 -28.05
C ARG A 670 12.36 31.34 -28.36
N THR A 671 13.40 30.51 -28.31
CA THR A 671 14.79 30.98 -28.41
C THR A 671 15.35 30.71 -29.80
N ARG A 672 16.31 31.54 -30.24
CA ARG A 672 17.02 31.35 -31.52
C ARG A 672 17.63 29.95 -31.72
N PRO A 673 18.34 29.34 -30.74
CA PRO A 673 18.85 27.98 -30.93
C PRO A 673 17.75 26.93 -31.15
N TYR A 674 16.59 27.08 -30.50
CA TYR A 674 15.44 26.22 -30.77
C TYR A 674 14.93 26.41 -32.20
N GLN A 675 14.75 27.67 -32.63
CA GLN A 675 14.27 27.99 -33.99
C GLN A 675 15.18 27.39 -35.07
N ALA A 676 16.50 27.49 -34.90
CA ALA A 676 17.47 26.92 -35.83
C ALA A 676 17.31 25.39 -35.98
N LEU A 677 17.07 24.66 -34.88
CA LEU A 677 16.82 23.22 -34.94
C LEU A 677 15.43 22.90 -35.50
N ALA A 678 14.41 23.67 -35.12
CA ALA A 678 13.04 23.49 -35.57
C ALA A 678 12.84 23.80 -37.08
N GLU A 679 13.77 24.51 -37.71
CA GLU A 679 13.81 24.74 -39.16
C GLU A 679 14.21 23.49 -39.95
N VAL A 680 14.98 22.57 -39.34
CA VAL A 680 15.52 21.37 -40.01
C VAL A 680 14.93 20.06 -39.49
N LEU A 681 14.44 20.03 -38.25
CA LEU A 681 13.82 18.87 -37.61
C LEU A 681 12.51 19.26 -36.95
N VAL A 682 11.60 18.30 -36.84
CA VAL A 682 10.29 18.48 -36.21
C VAL A 682 10.41 18.23 -34.71
N ASP A 683 10.04 19.21 -33.90
CA ASP A 683 9.86 19.02 -32.46
C ASP A 683 8.62 18.15 -32.21
N VAL A 684 8.79 16.97 -31.62
CA VAL A 684 7.70 15.99 -31.43
C VAL A 684 6.55 16.53 -30.58
N GLN A 685 6.81 17.47 -29.67
CA GLN A 685 5.75 18.11 -28.86
C GLN A 685 4.99 19.19 -29.62
N SER A 686 5.52 19.69 -30.73
CA SER A 686 4.92 20.80 -31.49
C SER A 686 3.82 20.35 -32.47
N VAL A 687 3.81 19.07 -32.86
CA VAL A 687 2.98 18.54 -33.95
C VAL A 687 1.82 17.66 -33.50
N LEU A 688 1.74 17.36 -32.21
CA LEU A 688 0.68 16.52 -31.65
C LEU A 688 -0.59 17.35 -31.45
N GLU A 689 -1.67 16.99 -32.13
CA GLU A 689 -2.94 17.71 -32.08
C GLU A 689 -3.56 17.64 -30.68
N GLY A 690 -4.11 18.76 -30.18
CA GLY A 690 -4.69 18.83 -28.84
C GLY A 690 -3.70 18.71 -27.67
N HIS A 691 -2.39 18.63 -27.96
CA HIS A 691 -1.36 18.45 -26.95
C HIS A 691 -0.94 19.77 -26.31
N THR A 692 -0.83 19.78 -24.97
CA THR A 692 -0.15 20.86 -24.25
C THR A 692 1.29 20.43 -23.98
N PRO A 693 2.30 21.14 -24.53
CA PRO A 693 3.71 20.76 -24.35
C PRO A 693 4.09 20.64 -22.88
N HIS A 694 4.75 19.54 -22.55
CA HIS A 694 5.22 19.24 -21.21
C HIS A 694 6.53 19.95 -20.88
N LYS A 695 6.67 20.24 -19.58
CA LYS A 695 7.88 20.82 -18.99
C LYS A 695 8.58 19.72 -18.19
N SER A 696 9.89 19.69 -18.26
CA SER A 696 10.73 18.66 -17.65
C SER A 696 11.55 19.16 -16.46
N PHE A 697 11.78 20.49 -16.35
CA PHE A 697 12.70 21.06 -15.36
C PHE A 697 12.12 22.28 -14.60
N PRO A 698 12.43 22.42 -13.29
CA PRO A 698 12.92 21.38 -12.39
C PRO A 698 11.81 20.34 -12.09
N ALA A 699 12.16 19.08 -11.89
CA ALA A 699 11.23 17.96 -11.77
C ALA A 699 10.14 18.19 -10.72
N ARG A 700 10.51 18.81 -9.59
CA ARG A 700 9.61 19.11 -8.48
C ARG A 700 8.50 20.09 -8.86
N TYR A 701 8.84 21.12 -9.64
CA TYR A 701 7.95 22.17 -10.10
C TYR A 701 8.28 22.54 -11.55
N PRO A 702 7.86 21.73 -12.54
CA PRO A 702 8.29 21.93 -13.91
C PRO A 702 7.80 23.27 -14.47
N VAL A 703 8.73 24.20 -14.69
CA VAL A 703 8.45 25.54 -15.24
C VAL A 703 9.09 25.75 -16.61
N SER A 704 10.12 24.97 -16.93
CA SER A 704 10.94 25.08 -18.14
C SER A 704 10.87 23.82 -18.99
N ARG A 705 10.89 24.00 -20.30
CA ARG A 705 10.93 22.94 -21.30
C ARG A 705 12.28 23.01 -22.01
N ILE A 706 13.26 22.28 -21.47
CA ILE A 706 14.67 22.32 -21.91
C ILE A 706 15.16 20.98 -22.46
N ASP A 707 14.50 19.89 -22.11
CA ASP A 707 14.68 18.58 -22.73
C ASP A 707 13.79 18.47 -23.97
N HIS A 708 14.38 18.05 -25.10
CA HIS A 708 13.68 17.97 -26.38
C HIS A 708 13.99 16.68 -27.13
N ILE A 709 13.01 16.25 -27.92
CA ILE A 709 13.15 15.20 -28.93
C ILE A 709 12.75 15.85 -30.25
N PHE A 710 13.71 15.95 -31.16
CA PHE A 710 13.52 16.41 -32.53
C PHE A 710 13.59 15.20 -33.46
N ALA A 711 12.69 15.13 -34.43
CA ALA A 711 12.58 14.02 -35.36
C ALA A 711 12.54 14.53 -36.80
N SER A 712 13.17 13.81 -37.73
CA SER A 712 12.99 14.07 -39.17
C SER A 712 11.54 13.79 -39.62
N SER A 713 11.18 14.26 -40.81
CA SER A 713 9.84 14.09 -41.39
C SER A 713 9.38 12.64 -41.56
N HIS A 714 10.31 11.68 -41.51
CA HIS A 714 10.06 10.23 -41.55
C HIS A 714 9.25 9.71 -40.34
N PHE A 715 9.10 10.49 -39.27
CA PHE A 715 8.32 10.09 -38.10
C PHE A 715 7.00 10.86 -37.99
N ARG A 716 5.98 10.17 -37.47
CA ARG A 716 4.74 10.74 -36.96
C ARG A 716 4.70 10.54 -35.46
N THR A 717 4.48 11.61 -34.71
CA THR A 717 4.34 11.51 -33.25
C THR A 717 2.96 10.95 -32.89
N LYS A 718 2.93 9.88 -32.07
CA LYS A 718 1.70 9.25 -31.56
C LYS A 718 1.42 9.66 -30.13
N GLU A 719 2.46 9.75 -29.31
CA GLU A 719 2.35 10.13 -27.90
C GLU A 719 3.61 10.89 -27.47
N VAL A 720 3.43 11.90 -26.60
CA VAL A 720 4.53 12.51 -25.84
C VAL A 720 4.07 12.77 -24.42
N ARG A 721 4.89 12.43 -23.43
CA ARG A 721 4.62 12.71 -22.02
C ARG A 721 5.90 12.85 -21.20
N THR A 722 5.82 13.62 -20.13
CA THR A 722 6.82 13.59 -19.04
C THR A 722 6.29 12.73 -17.90
N ILE A 723 7.14 11.88 -17.33
CA ILE A 723 6.73 10.94 -16.29
C ILE A 723 6.95 11.56 -14.92
N ARG A 724 5.88 11.89 -14.20
CA ARG A 724 5.93 12.57 -12.90
C ARG A 724 5.26 11.74 -11.82
N ASN A 725 6.07 11.02 -11.04
CA ASN A 725 5.66 10.22 -9.88
C ASN A 725 6.71 10.33 -8.76
N ARG A 726 6.47 9.73 -7.60
CA ARG A 726 7.40 9.77 -6.45
C ARG A 726 8.83 9.36 -6.83
N ARG A 727 8.99 8.36 -7.70
CA ARG A 727 10.30 7.85 -8.11
C ARG A 727 11.03 8.85 -9.01
N THR A 728 10.37 9.40 -10.04
CA THR A 728 11.01 10.39 -10.92
C THR A 728 11.31 11.70 -10.20
N LEU A 729 10.43 12.14 -9.28
CA LEU A 729 10.69 13.28 -8.39
C LEU A 729 11.87 13.05 -7.44
N LYS A 730 12.18 11.80 -7.12
CA LYS A 730 13.31 11.41 -6.29
C LYS A 730 14.59 11.24 -7.10
N ALA A 731 14.52 10.77 -8.35
CA ALA A 731 15.65 10.22 -9.08
C ALA A 731 16.56 11.25 -9.77
N SER A 732 16.00 12.35 -10.26
CA SER A 732 16.73 13.44 -10.93
C SER A 732 16.03 14.77 -10.67
N ASP A 733 16.70 15.88 -10.94
CA ASP A 733 16.09 17.21 -11.01
C ASP A 733 15.44 17.49 -12.37
N HIS A 734 15.52 16.57 -13.33
CA HIS A 734 14.72 16.54 -14.56
C HIS A 734 13.66 15.43 -14.52
N LEU A 735 12.59 15.57 -15.30
CA LEU A 735 11.66 14.48 -15.61
C LEU A 735 12.06 13.84 -16.94
N PRO A 736 11.97 12.50 -17.09
CA PRO A 736 12.20 11.86 -18.38
C PRO A 736 11.13 12.29 -19.38
N LEU A 737 11.55 12.62 -20.59
CA LEU A 737 10.67 12.92 -21.72
C LEU A 737 10.56 11.67 -22.59
N PHE A 738 9.37 11.09 -22.63
CA PHE A 738 9.04 9.87 -23.38
C PHE A 738 8.19 10.21 -24.59
N ALA A 739 8.46 9.56 -25.72
CA ALA A 739 7.65 9.67 -26.92
C ALA A 739 7.45 8.30 -27.62
N ILE A 740 6.29 8.14 -28.24
CA ILE A 740 6.00 7.05 -29.19
C ILE A 740 5.94 7.66 -30.58
N LEU A 741 6.79 7.18 -31.48
CA LEU A 741 6.89 7.61 -32.86
C LEU A 741 6.50 6.47 -33.78
N GLU A 742 5.72 6.78 -34.81
CA GLU A 742 5.36 5.87 -35.90
C GLU A 742 6.19 6.25 -37.12
N ARG A 743 6.88 5.29 -37.73
CA ARG A 743 7.59 5.47 -38.99
C ARG A 743 6.57 5.63 -40.11
N LYS A 744 6.77 6.65 -40.94
CA LYS A 744 6.02 6.82 -42.19
C LYS A 744 6.69 5.97 -43.26
N GLN A 745 5.90 5.16 -43.95
CA GLN A 745 6.33 4.41 -45.14
C GLN A 745 6.65 5.34 -46.30
#